data_AF-A0A949IM34-F1
#
_entry.id   AF-A0A949IM34-F1
#
_cell.length_a   1.000
_cell.length_b   1.000
_cell.length_c   1.000
_cell.angle_alpha   90.00
_cell.angle_beta   90.00
_cell.angle_gamma   90.00
#
_symmetry.space_group_name_H-M   'P 1'
#
loop_
_entity.id
_entity.type
_entity.pdbx_description
1 polymer ?
#
loop_
_entity_poly.entity_id
_entity_poly.type
_entity_poly.pdbx_seq_one_letter_code
_entity_poly.pdbx_strand_id
1 'polypeptide(L)'
;MANHESDHNKVDTLAESVGAQASQAVELLRHESRLHQEQTAQTSLLGGALAGATEFFHHGSASGRKVDDLRRDIEADLQKGQTGEADKLAAGASALVRADQAALARRATITEVGSGVAQAAGLFMAGRKGFALAAGVAALDAIKPASHESFSAEAVDVALGIGRSVGLKAAYLGAGKLNLGMASTAVGLGVGSRFADLALNRNTYLDGSSGQYSAALGARRVFDGTTDKTALLSDVVSMALAKGALGAINRSTDGALLNSRVWSTLAVGGVFGMTKGGVDETIRQHKQGRFDPEQLLLKTALSGAISMAGAALGGLPSIRSARPNFAGSEAREYQISGANLNQPIAEILAGSRNASILTRVREVKADGKLGPEQNLLVQHGGKGIPINETLAAKADIVASCDPASLPLALRERHIMPTVENTLWMTQSPGGKLTFRAQLAEALKKSTRIADYALDIAHPALPIRGGLSTTVALGEQSVSSLLRAPGTRDLLREKNTHDLGLYSEVLKDFKTPALHVIDGGADSVVVRLADNNVLKITHLDWNPEWGKRSYEDAQGNRFRFDARILGEPRTIKRPDGQATFYVQEPAITPVSAADMDTFIARLERDRRYLYTDRDVHQLGYTDMGNGRRGLVLLDYDAVQTPQAVQEEHRRLREARRYAD
;
A
#
# COMPACT_ATOMS: atom_id res chain seq x y z
N MET A 1 -74.52 -9.61 67.41
CA MET A 1 -73.31 -8.81 67.68
C MET A 1 -72.15 -9.41 66.90
N ALA A 2 -71.98 -9.04 65.62
CA ALA A 2 -70.85 -9.49 64.78
C ALA A 2 -70.65 -8.63 63.50
N ASN A 3 -71.09 -7.37 63.47
CA ASN A 3 -71.07 -6.55 62.23
C ASN A 3 -70.44 -5.15 62.37
N HIS A 4 -69.76 -4.82 63.47
CA HIS A 4 -69.17 -3.48 63.67
C HIS A 4 -67.64 -3.40 63.64
N GLU A 5 -66.94 -4.54 63.51
CA GLU A 5 -65.47 -4.60 63.51
C GLU A 5 -64.85 -4.52 62.10
N SER A 6 -65.67 -4.42 61.05
CA SER A 6 -65.20 -4.44 59.65
C SER A 6 -64.86 -3.05 59.07
N ASP A 7 -65.32 -1.94 59.66
CA ASP A 7 -65.18 -0.60 59.05
C ASP A 7 -63.97 0.18 59.55
N HIS A 8 -63.50 -0.01 60.80
CA HIS A 8 -62.26 0.65 61.25
C HIS A 8 -61.02 0.11 60.54
N ASN A 9 -61.00 -1.18 60.22
CA ASN A 9 -59.90 -1.79 59.47
C ASN A 9 -59.80 -1.31 58.01
N LYS A 10 -60.89 -0.73 57.47
CA LYS A 10 -60.92 -0.18 56.10
C LYS A 10 -60.36 1.24 56.01
N VAL A 11 -60.46 2.04 57.07
CA VAL A 11 -60.00 3.44 57.06
C VAL A 11 -58.50 3.52 57.29
N ASP A 12 -57.96 2.70 58.19
CA ASP A 12 -56.50 2.65 58.43
C ASP A 12 -55.74 2.07 57.23
N THR A 13 -56.31 1.09 56.52
CA THR A 13 -55.73 0.58 55.26
C THR A 13 -55.81 1.59 54.10
N LEU A 14 -56.79 2.49 54.10
CA LEU A 14 -56.86 3.57 53.11
C LEU A 14 -55.85 4.69 53.42
N ALA A 15 -55.67 5.07 54.67
CA ALA A 15 -54.69 6.08 55.07
C ALA A 15 -53.23 5.64 54.84
N GLU A 16 -52.91 4.36 55.03
CA GLU A 16 -51.58 3.81 54.68
C GLU A 16 -51.36 3.72 53.17
N SER A 17 -52.42 3.62 52.36
CA SER A 17 -52.31 3.60 50.90
C SER A 17 -52.03 4.99 50.30
N VAL A 18 -52.43 6.06 51.00
CA VAL A 18 -52.29 7.46 50.55
C VAL A 18 -50.88 7.95 50.86
N GLY A 19 -50.11 8.29 49.82
CA GLY A 19 -48.68 8.61 49.92
C GLY A 19 -47.71 7.44 49.69
N ALA A 20 -48.20 6.19 49.67
CA ALA A 20 -47.39 5.05 49.24
C ALA A 20 -47.01 5.17 47.75
N GLN A 21 -47.94 5.66 46.92
CA GLN A 21 -47.71 5.92 45.50
C GLN A 21 -46.69 7.05 45.27
N ALA A 22 -46.83 8.17 45.97
CA ALA A 22 -45.85 9.27 45.91
C ALA A 22 -44.45 8.83 46.36
N SER A 23 -44.33 8.06 47.43
CA SER A 23 -43.04 7.54 47.92
C SER A 23 -42.39 6.60 46.90
N GLN A 24 -43.18 5.72 46.27
CA GLN A 24 -42.70 4.85 45.20
C GLN A 24 -42.25 5.65 43.96
N ALA A 25 -42.95 6.73 43.61
CA ALA A 25 -42.59 7.61 42.51
C ALA A 25 -41.28 8.38 42.78
N VAL A 26 -41.04 8.84 44.01
CA VAL A 26 -39.77 9.48 44.39
C VAL A 26 -38.60 8.53 44.22
N GLU A 27 -38.71 7.28 44.70
CA GLU A 27 -37.65 6.29 44.53
C GLU A 27 -37.40 5.96 43.05
N LEU A 28 -38.46 5.87 42.24
CA LEU A 28 -38.35 5.70 40.80
C LEU A 28 -37.59 6.86 40.14
N LEU A 29 -37.91 8.12 40.49
CA LEU A 29 -37.26 9.31 39.92
C LEU A 29 -35.81 9.48 40.43
N ARG A 30 -35.52 9.12 41.69
CA ARG A 30 -34.14 9.08 42.22
C ARG A 30 -33.28 8.07 41.49
N HIS A 31 -33.85 6.90 41.20
CA HIS A 31 -33.18 5.88 40.42
C HIS A 31 -32.89 6.38 38.99
N GLU A 32 -33.88 6.96 38.31
CA GLU A 32 -33.71 7.48 36.95
C GLU A 32 -32.71 8.64 36.87
N SER A 33 -32.77 9.60 37.79
CA SER A 33 -31.81 10.72 37.83
C SER A 33 -30.36 10.25 37.98
N ARG A 34 -30.11 9.25 38.84
CA ARG A 34 -28.77 8.64 38.96
C ARG A 34 -28.33 7.99 37.66
N LEU A 35 -29.21 7.22 37.02
CA LEU A 35 -28.91 6.62 35.71
C LEU A 35 -28.59 7.67 34.64
N HIS A 36 -29.34 8.79 34.62
CA HIS A 36 -29.10 9.89 33.70
C HIS A 36 -27.72 10.52 33.88
N GLN A 37 -27.35 10.79 35.13
CA GLN A 37 -26.06 11.37 35.50
C GLN A 37 -24.91 10.41 35.16
N GLU A 38 -25.06 9.13 35.48
CA GLU A 38 -24.10 8.08 35.15
C GLU A 38 -23.89 7.97 33.63
N GLN A 39 -24.96 7.96 32.83
CA GLN A 39 -24.85 7.90 31.37
C GLN A 39 -24.20 9.17 30.78
N THR A 40 -24.52 10.34 31.32
CA THR A 40 -23.88 11.59 30.89
C THR A 40 -22.40 11.61 31.26
N ALA A 41 -22.03 11.12 32.44
CA ALA A 41 -20.65 11.04 32.89
C ALA A 41 -19.81 10.05 32.08
N GLN A 42 -20.43 8.99 31.56
CA GLN A 42 -19.79 8.00 30.70
C GLN A 42 -19.62 8.46 29.24
N THR A 43 -20.18 9.61 28.85
CA THR A 43 -20.09 10.12 27.48
C THR A 43 -18.67 10.63 27.20
N SER A 44 -18.08 10.22 26.08
CA SER A 44 -16.76 10.69 25.65
C SER A 44 -16.75 12.18 25.29
N LEU A 45 -15.58 12.82 25.22
CA LEU A 45 -15.46 14.22 24.80
C LEU A 45 -16.01 14.44 23.37
N LEU A 46 -15.70 13.51 22.45
CA LEU A 46 -16.30 13.50 21.11
C LEU A 46 -17.82 13.34 21.18
N GLY A 47 -18.31 12.41 22.00
CA GLY A 47 -19.74 12.20 22.19
C GLY A 47 -20.45 13.39 22.84
N GLY A 48 -19.79 14.10 23.74
CA GLY A 48 -20.29 15.32 24.37
C GLY A 48 -20.37 16.47 23.38
N ALA A 49 -19.35 16.63 22.52
CA ALA A 49 -19.38 17.62 21.45
C ALA A 49 -20.49 17.32 20.43
N LEU A 50 -20.66 16.06 20.04
CA LEU A 50 -21.74 15.63 19.14
C LEU A 50 -23.12 15.84 19.78
N ALA A 51 -23.32 15.34 21.00
CA ALA A 51 -24.57 15.52 21.74
C ALA A 51 -24.90 17.00 21.92
N GLY A 52 -23.92 17.85 22.26
CA GLY A 52 -24.12 19.29 22.37
C GLY A 52 -24.54 19.94 21.06
N ALA A 53 -23.90 19.56 19.95
CA ALA A 53 -24.27 20.03 18.60
C ALA A 53 -25.67 19.54 18.16
N THR A 54 -26.16 18.44 18.75
CA THR A 54 -27.44 17.82 18.39
C THR A 54 -28.51 17.86 19.50
N GLU A 55 -28.31 18.62 20.58
CA GLU A 55 -29.22 18.66 21.73
C GLU A 55 -30.65 19.05 21.33
N PHE A 56 -30.79 19.88 20.29
CA PHE A 56 -32.09 20.22 19.69
C PHE A 56 -32.88 19.00 19.18
N PHE A 57 -32.23 17.91 18.79
CA PHE A 57 -32.87 16.72 18.24
C PHE A 57 -33.24 15.66 19.29
N HIS A 58 -32.52 15.58 20.42
CA HIS A 58 -32.74 14.53 21.42
C HIS A 58 -33.20 15.04 22.79
N HIS A 59 -33.01 16.33 23.10
CA HIS A 59 -33.43 16.97 24.36
C HIS A 59 -32.93 16.25 25.63
N GLY A 60 -31.71 15.70 25.61
CA GLY A 60 -31.23 14.83 26.68
C GLY A 60 -30.99 15.61 27.97
N SER A 61 -30.29 16.74 27.90
CA SER A 61 -30.07 17.58 29.07
C SER A 61 -31.35 18.25 29.57
N ALA A 62 -32.34 18.47 28.70
CA ALA A 62 -33.64 19.00 29.08
C ALA A 62 -34.53 17.96 29.79
N SER A 63 -34.48 16.68 29.40
CA SER A 63 -35.30 15.63 30.02
C SER A 63 -34.81 15.25 31.42
N GLY A 64 -33.51 15.15 31.64
CA GLY A 64 -32.94 14.83 32.96
C GLY A 64 -33.28 15.90 34.01
N ARG A 65 -33.22 17.19 33.61
CA ARG A 65 -33.66 18.30 34.47
C ARG A 65 -35.11 18.17 34.90
N LYS A 66 -36.01 17.80 33.98
CA LYS A 66 -37.42 17.60 34.32
C LYS A 66 -37.64 16.47 35.32
N VAL A 67 -36.89 15.37 35.21
CA VAL A 67 -36.94 14.25 36.18
C VAL A 67 -36.51 14.74 37.58
N ASP A 68 -35.41 15.49 37.66
CA ASP A 68 -34.92 16.07 38.90
C ASP A 68 -35.86 17.12 39.51
N ASP A 69 -36.52 17.91 38.67
CA ASP A 69 -37.52 18.90 39.09
C ASP A 69 -38.75 18.20 39.69
N LEU A 70 -39.35 17.24 38.95
CA LEU A 70 -40.53 16.52 39.43
C LEU A 70 -40.26 15.75 40.73
N ARG A 71 -39.07 15.16 40.88
CA ARG A 71 -38.65 14.47 42.11
C ARG A 71 -38.66 15.42 43.30
N ARG A 72 -38.05 16.60 43.13
CA ARG A 72 -37.95 17.61 44.18
C ARG A 72 -39.33 18.14 44.57
N ASP A 73 -40.23 18.31 43.61
CA ASP A 73 -41.60 18.76 43.85
C ASP A 73 -42.39 17.74 44.69
N ILE A 74 -42.33 16.43 44.35
CA ILE A 74 -43.01 15.38 45.13
C ILE A 74 -42.41 15.25 46.55
N GLU A 75 -41.09 15.29 46.68
CA GLU A 75 -40.42 15.26 48.00
C GLU A 75 -40.84 16.44 48.89
N ALA A 76 -40.97 17.64 48.30
CA ALA A 76 -41.39 18.84 49.01
C ALA A 76 -42.84 18.75 49.51
N ASP A 77 -43.76 18.21 48.71
CA ASP A 77 -45.17 18.07 49.10
C ASP A 77 -45.38 16.95 50.13
N LEU A 78 -44.62 15.86 50.05
CA LEU A 78 -44.57 14.82 51.09
C LEU A 78 -44.09 15.38 52.43
N GLN A 79 -43.04 16.21 52.44
CA GLN A 79 -42.54 16.85 53.66
C GLN A 79 -43.55 17.81 54.30
N LYS A 80 -44.43 18.41 53.50
CA LYS A 80 -45.51 19.29 53.97
C LYS A 80 -46.78 18.52 54.40
N GLY A 81 -46.80 17.20 54.27
CA GLY A 81 -47.99 16.37 54.54
C GLY A 81 -49.10 16.50 53.47
N GLN A 82 -48.79 17.05 52.29
CA GLN A 82 -49.75 17.26 51.19
C GLN A 82 -49.84 16.03 50.28
N THR A 83 -50.20 14.88 50.86
CA THR A 83 -50.18 13.57 50.19
C THR A 83 -51.04 13.53 48.92
N GLY A 84 -52.19 14.20 48.89
CA GLY A 84 -53.06 14.24 47.71
C GLY A 84 -52.48 15.01 46.50
N GLU A 85 -51.69 16.06 46.73
CA GLU A 85 -51.00 16.78 45.64
C GLU A 85 -49.75 16.00 45.20
N ALA A 86 -49.04 15.40 46.15
CA ALA A 86 -47.92 14.50 45.87
C ALA A 86 -48.36 13.30 44.99
N ASP A 87 -49.53 12.70 45.28
CA ASP A 87 -50.06 11.57 44.50
C ASP A 87 -50.50 12.01 43.08
N LYS A 88 -50.99 13.25 42.90
CA LYS A 88 -51.29 13.80 41.55
C LYS A 88 -50.03 13.99 40.72
N LEU A 89 -48.96 14.52 41.31
CA LEU A 89 -47.68 14.67 40.64
C LEU A 89 -47.04 13.30 40.35
N ALA A 90 -47.16 12.36 41.29
CA ALA A 90 -46.67 10.99 41.15
C ALA A 90 -47.31 10.24 39.98
N ALA A 91 -48.56 10.54 39.64
CA ALA A 91 -49.23 9.95 38.47
C ALA A 91 -48.49 10.23 37.14
N GLY A 92 -47.72 11.33 37.07
CA GLY A 92 -46.90 11.70 35.90
C GLY A 92 -45.50 11.08 35.87
N ALA A 93 -45.00 10.55 36.99
CA ALA A 93 -43.60 10.13 37.13
C ALA A 93 -43.22 9.05 36.10
N SER A 94 -44.04 8.01 35.94
CA SER A 94 -43.78 6.93 34.99
C SER A 94 -43.80 7.37 33.52
N ALA A 95 -44.53 8.45 33.18
CA ALA A 95 -44.52 9.01 31.83
C ALA A 95 -43.25 9.84 31.59
N LEU A 96 -42.81 10.60 32.60
CA LEU A 96 -41.60 11.41 32.52
C LEU A 96 -40.33 10.55 32.46
N VAL A 97 -40.26 9.50 33.27
CA VAL A 97 -39.17 8.50 33.22
C VAL A 97 -39.08 7.88 31.82
N ARG A 98 -40.20 7.46 31.22
CA ARG A 98 -40.22 6.95 29.84
C ARG A 98 -39.74 7.97 28.82
N ALA A 99 -40.08 9.25 29.01
CA ALA A 99 -39.62 10.32 28.13
C ALA A 99 -38.11 10.58 28.25
N ASP A 100 -37.56 10.54 29.46
CA ASP A 100 -36.12 10.67 29.71
C ASP A 100 -35.34 9.49 29.12
N GLN A 101 -35.79 8.26 29.37
CA GLN A 101 -35.21 7.06 28.77
C GLN A 101 -35.20 7.13 27.23
N ALA A 102 -36.27 7.64 26.61
CA ALA A 102 -36.33 7.85 25.16
C ALA A 102 -35.39 8.97 24.67
N ALA A 103 -35.18 10.02 25.46
CA ALA A 103 -34.24 11.10 25.15
C ALA A 103 -32.78 10.62 25.25
N LEU A 104 -32.45 9.89 26.31
CA LEU A 104 -31.15 9.25 26.52
C LEU A 104 -30.84 8.22 25.43
N ALA A 105 -31.82 7.40 25.04
CA ALA A 105 -31.66 6.45 23.93
C ALA A 105 -31.37 7.15 22.60
N ARG A 106 -32.06 8.26 22.30
CA ARG A 106 -31.80 9.07 21.10
C ARG A 106 -30.42 9.72 21.13
N ARG A 107 -30.02 10.30 22.26
CA ARG A 107 -28.68 10.86 22.47
C ARG A 107 -27.60 9.81 22.25
N ALA A 108 -27.74 8.64 22.86
CA ALA A 108 -26.81 7.52 22.70
C ALA A 108 -26.67 7.12 21.22
N THR A 109 -27.80 7.03 20.50
CA THR A 109 -27.82 6.71 19.07
C THR A 109 -27.08 7.76 18.24
N ILE A 110 -27.32 9.06 18.47
CA ILE A 110 -26.67 10.14 17.71
C ILE A 110 -25.18 10.17 17.97
N THR A 111 -24.77 10.05 19.23
CA THR A 111 -23.36 9.99 19.63
C THR A 111 -22.66 8.81 18.97
N GLU A 112 -23.27 7.62 19.01
CA GLU A 112 -22.74 6.41 18.39
C GLU A 112 -22.61 6.54 16.87
N VAL A 113 -23.63 7.09 16.21
CA VAL A 113 -23.62 7.37 14.76
C VAL A 113 -22.51 8.35 14.41
N GLY A 114 -22.45 9.49 15.10
CA GLY A 114 -21.52 10.57 14.78
C GLY A 114 -20.06 10.17 15.03
N SER A 115 -19.78 9.51 16.16
CA SER A 115 -18.43 9.02 16.46
C SER A 115 -18.02 7.92 15.48
N GLY A 116 -18.95 7.02 15.12
CA GLY A 116 -18.75 5.98 14.13
C GLY A 116 -18.39 6.54 12.74
N VAL A 117 -19.10 7.57 12.26
CA VAL A 117 -18.79 8.24 10.98
C VAL A 117 -17.39 8.86 11.03
N ALA A 118 -17.05 9.59 12.10
CA ALA A 118 -15.77 10.26 12.23
C ALA A 118 -14.60 9.27 12.29
N GLN A 119 -14.74 8.18 13.04
CA GLN A 119 -13.76 7.10 13.12
C GLN A 119 -13.57 6.42 11.77
N ALA A 120 -14.67 6.10 11.08
CA ALA A 120 -14.64 5.51 9.74
C ALA A 120 -13.97 6.46 8.72
N ALA A 121 -14.26 7.76 8.77
CA ALA A 121 -13.61 8.74 7.88
C ALA A 121 -12.08 8.75 8.07
N GLY A 122 -11.60 8.75 9.32
CA GLY A 122 -10.18 8.59 9.63
C GLY A 122 -9.62 7.27 9.09
N LEU A 123 -10.34 6.17 9.27
CA LEU A 123 -9.94 4.84 8.85
C LEU A 123 -9.76 4.71 7.34
N PHE A 124 -10.70 5.26 6.55
CA PHE A 124 -10.72 5.14 5.09
C PHE A 124 -9.94 6.24 4.35
N MET A 125 -9.56 7.33 5.03
CA MET A 125 -8.76 8.39 4.41
C MET A 125 -7.34 7.93 4.04
N ALA A 126 -6.91 8.16 2.81
CA ALA A 126 -5.60 7.70 2.36
C ALA A 126 -4.42 8.44 3.01
N GLY A 127 -3.27 7.75 3.14
CA GLY A 127 -2.00 8.34 3.51
C GLY A 127 -1.88 8.78 4.98
N ARG A 128 -0.86 9.59 5.27
CA ARG A 128 -0.51 10.04 6.64
C ARG A 128 -1.64 10.84 7.32
N LYS A 129 -2.41 11.61 6.54
CA LYS A 129 -3.54 12.40 7.03
C LYS A 129 -4.64 11.51 7.63
N GLY A 130 -4.90 10.34 7.04
CA GLY A 130 -5.85 9.39 7.60
C GLY A 130 -5.39 8.77 8.91
N PHE A 131 -4.08 8.55 9.10
CA PHE A 131 -3.54 8.08 10.38
C PHE A 131 -3.70 9.13 11.48
N ALA A 132 -3.40 10.40 11.16
CA ALA A 132 -3.58 11.50 12.09
C ALA A 132 -5.06 11.70 12.46
N LEU A 133 -5.97 11.63 11.49
CA LEU A 133 -7.41 11.74 11.74
C LEU A 133 -7.94 10.56 12.57
N ALA A 134 -7.55 9.33 12.24
CA ALA A 134 -7.94 8.15 13.01
C ALA A 134 -7.43 8.21 14.46
N ALA A 135 -6.18 8.64 14.67
CA ALA A 135 -5.63 8.84 16.01
C ALA A 135 -6.36 9.95 16.78
N GLY A 136 -6.57 11.11 16.14
CA GLY A 136 -7.22 12.25 16.79
C GLY A 136 -8.66 11.97 17.20
N VAL A 137 -9.46 11.37 16.31
CA VAL A 137 -10.85 10.99 16.63
C VAL A 137 -10.90 9.95 17.75
N ALA A 138 -9.98 8.98 17.75
CA ALA A 138 -9.92 7.97 18.80
C ALA A 138 -9.51 8.52 20.16
N ALA A 139 -8.57 9.48 20.18
CA ALA A 139 -8.20 10.17 21.41
C ALA A 139 -9.39 10.91 22.01
N LEU A 140 -10.12 11.67 21.19
CA LEU A 140 -11.31 12.41 21.62
C LEU A 140 -12.45 11.49 22.08
N ASP A 141 -12.55 10.28 21.53
CA ASP A 141 -13.55 9.30 21.94
C ASP A 141 -13.16 8.53 23.22
N ALA A 142 -11.88 8.51 23.58
CA ALA A 142 -11.39 7.86 24.80
C ALA A 142 -11.47 8.77 26.04
N ILE A 143 -11.35 10.09 25.87
CA ILE A 143 -11.44 11.08 26.96
C ILE A 143 -12.87 11.10 27.54
N LYS A 144 -13.01 10.91 28.84
CA LYS A 144 -14.30 10.92 29.57
C LYS A 144 -14.19 11.88 30.75
N PRO A 145 -14.44 13.18 30.55
CA PRO A 145 -14.06 14.21 31.52
C PRO A 145 -14.75 14.11 32.89
N ALA A 146 -15.87 13.37 32.94
CA ALA A 146 -16.73 13.24 34.11
C ALA A 146 -16.62 11.87 34.79
N SER A 147 -15.79 10.94 34.28
CA SER A 147 -15.45 9.76 35.08
C SER A 147 -14.51 10.20 36.20
N HIS A 148 -14.83 9.87 37.45
CA HIS A 148 -13.98 10.17 38.62
C HIS A 148 -12.67 9.33 38.65
N GLU A 149 -12.18 8.92 37.49
CA GLU A 149 -10.95 8.14 37.35
C GLU A 149 -9.72 9.03 37.47
N SER A 150 -8.59 8.44 37.87
CA SER A 150 -7.33 9.18 37.94
C SER A 150 -6.86 9.57 36.54
N PHE A 151 -6.22 10.74 36.42
CA PHE A 151 -5.66 11.23 35.14
C PHE A 151 -4.78 10.18 34.43
N SER A 152 -4.07 9.35 35.19
CA SER A 152 -3.25 8.25 34.64
C SER A 152 -4.08 7.17 33.95
N ALA A 153 -5.27 6.85 34.46
CA ALA A 153 -6.16 5.87 33.84
C ALA A 153 -6.69 6.38 32.48
N GLU A 154 -7.10 7.65 32.44
CA GLU A 154 -7.58 8.30 31.22
C GLU A 154 -6.47 8.42 30.15
N ALA A 155 -5.23 8.75 30.55
CA ALA A 155 -4.09 8.80 29.63
C ALA A 155 -3.78 7.42 29.01
N VAL A 156 -3.92 6.35 29.78
CA VAL A 156 -3.78 4.97 29.28
C VAL A 156 -4.89 4.65 28.28
N ASP A 157 -6.14 4.99 28.58
CA ASP A 157 -7.27 4.74 27.69
C ASP A 157 -7.16 5.52 26.38
N VAL A 158 -6.65 6.76 26.41
CA VAL A 158 -6.33 7.55 25.21
C VAL A 158 -5.24 6.88 24.37
N ALA A 159 -4.13 6.46 24.99
CA ALA A 159 -3.03 5.81 24.28
C ALA A 159 -3.50 4.49 23.63
N LEU A 160 -4.29 3.71 24.35
CA LEU A 160 -4.89 2.47 23.87
C LEU A 160 -5.90 2.72 22.75
N GLY A 161 -6.76 3.73 22.85
CA GLY A 161 -7.71 4.13 21.82
C GLY A 161 -7.03 4.59 20.53
N ILE A 162 -5.98 5.40 20.63
CA ILE A 162 -5.13 5.79 19.50
C ILE A 162 -4.49 4.56 18.87
N GLY A 163 -3.87 3.70 19.69
CA GLY A 163 -3.24 2.47 19.24
C GLY A 163 -4.24 1.59 18.48
N ARG A 164 -5.46 1.46 18.99
CA ARG A 164 -6.54 0.68 18.37
C ARG A 164 -6.88 1.21 17.00
N SER A 165 -7.09 2.52 16.86
CA SER A 165 -7.51 3.12 15.59
C SER A 165 -6.39 3.16 14.56
N VAL A 166 -5.15 3.42 14.98
CA VAL A 166 -3.97 3.36 14.11
C VAL A 166 -3.68 1.92 13.68
N GLY A 167 -3.74 0.98 14.63
CA GLY A 167 -3.57 -0.45 14.39
C GLY A 167 -4.62 -0.99 13.42
N LEU A 168 -5.89 -0.64 13.63
CA LEU A 168 -6.99 -0.99 12.73
C LEU A 168 -6.74 -0.40 11.33
N LYS A 169 -6.33 0.86 11.22
CA LYS A 169 -5.98 1.47 9.94
C LYS A 169 -4.81 0.77 9.24
N ALA A 170 -3.78 0.40 9.99
CA ALA A 170 -2.66 -0.37 9.47
C ALA A 170 -3.10 -1.76 9.00
N ALA A 171 -3.97 -2.43 9.77
CA ALA A 171 -4.59 -3.69 9.38
C ALA A 171 -5.41 -3.55 8.09
N TYR A 172 -6.11 -2.44 7.90
CA TYR A 172 -6.81 -2.11 6.65
C TYR A 172 -5.88 -1.96 5.45
N LEU A 173 -4.81 -1.19 5.61
CA LEU A 173 -3.81 -1.01 4.55
C LEU A 173 -3.06 -2.32 4.26
N GLY A 174 -2.84 -3.15 5.28
CA GLY A 174 -2.27 -4.49 5.16
C GLY A 174 -3.22 -5.46 4.44
N ALA A 175 -4.47 -5.56 4.88
CA ALA A 175 -5.50 -6.39 4.25
C ALA A 175 -5.72 -6.01 2.78
N GLY A 176 -5.71 -4.71 2.46
CA GLY A 176 -5.76 -4.22 1.09
C GLY A 176 -4.54 -4.58 0.23
N LYS A 177 -3.37 -4.84 0.83
CA LYS A 177 -2.14 -5.32 0.17
C LYS A 177 -2.12 -6.83 -0.06
N LEU A 178 -2.86 -7.60 0.74
CA LEU A 178 -2.79 -9.05 0.75
C LEU A 178 -3.71 -9.75 -0.26
N ASN A 179 -4.48 -9.01 -1.08
CA ASN A 179 -5.41 -9.53 -2.10
C ASN A 179 -6.25 -10.74 -1.65
N LEU A 180 -6.64 -10.75 -0.37
CA LEU A 180 -7.43 -11.82 0.21
C LEU A 180 -8.83 -11.78 -0.42
N GLY A 181 -9.37 -12.93 -0.82
CA GLY A 181 -10.76 -13.03 -1.25
C GLY A 181 -11.71 -12.40 -0.22
N MET A 182 -12.87 -11.88 -0.65
CA MET A 182 -13.73 -11.07 0.24
C MET A 182 -14.06 -11.74 1.58
N ALA A 183 -14.23 -13.06 1.63
CA ALA A 183 -14.47 -13.80 2.86
C ALA A 183 -13.23 -13.85 3.78
N SER A 184 -12.03 -14.04 3.25
CA SER A 184 -10.79 -13.99 4.05
C SER A 184 -10.37 -12.57 4.41
N THR A 185 -10.72 -11.58 3.60
CA THR A 185 -10.64 -10.17 3.99
C THR A 185 -11.59 -9.87 5.15
N ALA A 186 -12.83 -10.37 5.12
CA ALA A 186 -13.80 -10.18 6.20
C ALA A 186 -13.37 -10.88 7.51
N VAL A 187 -12.94 -12.14 7.43
CA VAL A 187 -12.40 -12.88 8.60
C VAL A 187 -11.12 -12.22 9.09
N GLY A 188 -10.21 -11.80 8.20
CA GLY A 188 -8.96 -11.12 8.57
C GLY A 188 -9.20 -9.75 9.21
N LEU A 189 -10.17 -8.98 8.71
CA LEU A 189 -10.58 -7.71 9.31
C LEU A 189 -11.34 -7.93 10.63
N GLY A 190 -12.17 -8.97 10.74
CA GLY A 190 -12.87 -9.33 11.97
C GLY A 190 -11.90 -9.78 13.06
N VAL A 191 -10.96 -10.67 12.73
CA VAL A 191 -9.86 -11.10 13.62
C VAL A 191 -8.94 -9.93 13.96
N GLY A 192 -8.55 -9.11 12.97
CA GLY A 192 -7.70 -7.94 13.19
C GLY A 192 -8.38 -6.88 14.05
N SER A 193 -9.68 -6.65 13.86
CA SER A 193 -10.49 -5.76 14.70
C SER A 193 -10.60 -6.32 16.10
N ARG A 194 -10.99 -7.59 16.29
CA ARG A 194 -11.06 -8.21 17.63
C ARG A 194 -9.70 -8.23 18.33
N PHE A 195 -8.62 -8.48 17.60
CA PHE A 195 -7.27 -8.44 18.15
C PHE A 195 -6.95 -7.03 18.64
N ALA A 196 -7.19 -6.00 17.82
CA ALA A 196 -6.99 -4.62 18.24
C ALA A 196 -7.89 -4.25 19.43
N ASP A 197 -9.15 -4.69 19.43
CA ASP A 197 -10.14 -4.40 20.46
C ASP A 197 -9.81 -5.07 21.79
N LEU A 198 -9.26 -6.28 21.76
CA LEU A 198 -8.88 -7.02 22.97
C LEU A 198 -7.49 -6.60 23.44
N ALA A 199 -6.50 -6.55 22.55
CA ALA A 199 -5.11 -6.26 22.92
C ALA A 199 -4.89 -4.80 23.32
N LEU A 200 -5.76 -3.90 22.85
CA LEU A 200 -5.65 -2.47 23.14
C LEU A 200 -6.82 -2.00 24.00
N ASN A 201 -7.30 -2.87 24.89
CA ASN A 201 -8.28 -2.54 25.90
C ASN A 201 -7.74 -2.93 27.28
N ARG A 202 -7.66 -1.95 28.18
CA ARG A 202 -7.13 -2.12 29.54
C ARG A 202 -7.88 -3.23 30.30
N ASN A 203 -9.20 -3.31 30.14
CA ASN A 203 -10.04 -4.29 30.83
C ASN A 203 -9.73 -5.74 30.41
N THR A 204 -9.12 -5.94 29.24
CA THR A 204 -8.67 -7.28 28.83
C THR A 204 -7.61 -7.82 29.78
N TYR A 205 -6.77 -6.93 30.34
CA TYR A 205 -5.66 -7.29 31.21
C TYR A 205 -6.01 -7.22 32.70
N LEU A 206 -7.20 -6.76 33.08
CA LEU A 206 -7.63 -6.70 34.47
C LEU A 206 -8.43 -7.96 34.84
N ASP A 207 -8.10 -8.56 35.98
CA ASP A 207 -8.90 -9.62 36.55
C ASP A 207 -10.21 -9.05 37.12
N GLY A 208 -11.35 -9.63 36.74
CA GLY A 208 -12.66 -9.10 37.08
C GLY A 208 -13.05 -9.27 38.55
N SER A 209 -12.40 -10.20 39.27
CA SER A 209 -12.65 -10.44 40.69
C SER A 209 -11.73 -9.64 41.60
N SER A 210 -10.46 -9.47 41.21
CA SER A 210 -9.43 -8.84 42.02
C SER A 210 -9.05 -7.43 41.56
N GLY A 211 -9.44 -7.02 40.35
CA GLY A 211 -9.03 -5.76 39.72
C GLY A 211 -7.53 -5.70 39.37
N GLN A 212 -6.78 -6.77 39.60
CA GLN A 212 -5.33 -6.79 39.40
C GLN A 212 -4.96 -6.96 37.93
N TYR A 213 -3.87 -6.32 37.52
CA TYR A 213 -3.31 -6.45 36.18
C TYR A 213 -2.62 -7.81 36.00
N SER A 214 -2.93 -8.50 34.91
CA SER A 214 -2.30 -9.75 34.50
C SER A 214 -2.08 -9.79 33.00
N ALA A 215 -0.81 -9.69 32.60
CA ALA A 215 -0.39 -9.80 31.21
C ALA A 215 -0.74 -11.17 30.60
N ALA A 216 -0.60 -12.25 31.39
CA ALA A 216 -0.91 -13.60 30.95
C ALA A 216 -2.41 -13.81 30.73
N LEU A 217 -3.24 -13.27 31.64
CA LEU A 217 -4.70 -13.27 31.49
C LEU A 217 -5.12 -12.48 30.25
N GLY A 218 -4.51 -11.31 30.04
CA GLY A 218 -4.78 -10.49 28.87
C GLY A 218 -4.37 -11.17 27.57
N ALA A 219 -3.15 -11.73 27.49
CA ALA A 219 -2.68 -12.47 26.32
C ALA A 219 -3.60 -13.66 25.99
N ARG A 220 -4.05 -14.38 27.02
CA ARG A 220 -5.01 -15.48 26.85
C ARG A 220 -6.37 -14.98 26.36
N ARG A 221 -6.93 -13.91 26.92
CA ARG A 221 -8.21 -13.34 26.46
C ARG A 221 -8.13 -12.79 25.03
N VAL A 222 -7.00 -12.20 24.66
CA VAL A 222 -6.72 -11.79 23.28
C VAL A 222 -6.72 -13.01 22.36
N PHE A 223 -5.99 -14.07 22.72
CA PHE A 223 -5.94 -15.30 21.94
C PHE A 223 -7.31 -15.98 21.83
N ASP A 224 -7.99 -16.17 22.95
CA ASP A 224 -9.30 -16.83 23.02
C ASP A 224 -10.35 -16.01 22.23
N GLY A 225 -10.41 -14.69 22.41
CA GLY A 225 -11.37 -13.86 21.70
C GLY A 225 -11.06 -13.63 20.22
N THR A 226 -9.80 -13.77 19.80
CA THR A 226 -9.43 -13.70 18.37
C THR A 226 -9.62 -15.01 17.64
N THR A 227 -9.49 -16.14 18.33
CA THR A 227 -9.65 -17.49 17.78
C THR A 227 -11.00 -18.14 18.08
N ASP A 228 -11.89 -17.42 18.77
CA ASP A 228 -13.23 -17.90 19.12
C ASP A 228 -14.00 -18.34 17.86
N LYS A 229 -14.34 -19.63 17.81
CA LYS A 229 -15.02 -20.25 16.66
C LYS A 229 -16.40 -19.63 16.40
N THR A 230 -17.07 -19.16 17.44
CA THR A 230 -18.38 -18.51 17.38
C THR A 230 -18.27 -17.11 16.82
N ALA A 231 -17.25 -16.35 17.22
CA ALA A 231 -16.95 -15.03 16.67
C ALA A 231 -16.50 -15.11 15.21
N LEU A 232 -15.69 -16.12 14.87
CA LEU A 232 -15.33 -16.43 13.48
C LEU A 232 -16.55 -16.81 12.64
N LEU A 233 -17.47 -17.61 13.20
CA LEU A 233 -18.73 -17.95 12.54
C LEU A 233 -19.63 -16.71 12.37
N SER A 234 -19.69 -15.83 13.37
CA SER A 234 -20.44 -14.58 13.32
C SER A 234 -19.91 -13.63 12.25
N ASP A 235 -18.58 -13.55 12.05
CA ASP A 235 -17.99 -12.79 10.94
C ASP A 235 -18.42 -13.34 9.57
N VAL A 236 -18.45 -14.67 9.44
CA VAL A 236 -18.88 -15.35 8.21
C VAL A 236 -20.36 -15.08 7.94
N VAL A 237 -21.20 -15.14 8.97
CA VAL A 237 -22.64 -14.86 8.86
C VAL A 237 -22.91 -13.38 8.56
N SER A 238 -22.25 -12.47 9.26
CA SER A 238 -22.34 -11.02 9.03
C SER A 238 -21.90 -10.66 7.61
N MET A 239 -20.84 -11.32 7.12
CA MET A 239 -20.38 -11.17 5.74
C MET A 239 -21.37 -11.76 4.74
N ALA A 240 -21.98 -12.90 5.02
CA ALA A 240 -23.02 -13.49 4.16
C ALA A 240 -24.22 -12.56 4.02
N LEU A 241 -24.66 -11.94 5.12
CA LEU A 241 -25.72 -10.94 5.15
C LEU A 241 -25.33 -9.67 4.38
N ALA A 242 -24.13 -9.12 4.63
CA ALA A 242 -23.62 -7.95 3.92
C ALA A 242 -23.48 -8.17 2.40
N LYS A 243 -23.04 -9.37 2.01
CA LYS A 243 -22.95 -9.78 0.60
C LYS A 243 -24.32 -9.96 -0.03
N GLY A 244 -25.31 -10.46 0.71
CA GLY A 244 -26.70 -10.54 0.27
C GLY A 244 -27.29 -9.15 -0.01
N ALA A 245 -27.08 -8.20 0.90
CA ALA A 245 -27.51 -6.81 0.75
C ALA A 245 -26.82 -6.11 -0.43
N LEU A 246 -25.49 -6.23 -0.55
CA LEU A 246 -24.71 -5.72 -1.68
C LEU A 246 -25.12 -6.36 -3.01
N GLY A 247 -25.45 -7.66 -3.01
CA GLY A 247 -25.93 -8.39 -4.17
C GLY A 247 -27.33 -7.95 -4.62
N ALA A 248 -28.19 -7.50 -3.71
CA ALA A 248 -29.48 -6.90 -4.04
C ALA A 248 -29.29 -5.51 -4.68
N ILE A 249 -28.44 -4.66 -4.10
CA ILE A 249 -28.11 -3.33 -4.62
C ILE A 249 -27.40 -3.40 -5.98
N ASN A 250 -26.51 -4.37 -6.16
CA ASN A 250 -25.80 -4.59 -7.42
C ASN A 250 -26.73 -5.09 -8.54
N ARG A 251 -27.75 -5.90 -8.20
CA ARG A 251 -28.77 -6.35 -9.14
C ARG A 251 -29.74 -5.24 -9.52
N SER A 252 -30.10 -4.34 -8.61
CA SER A 252 -31.00 -3.22 -8.91
C SER A 252 -30.35 -2.11 -9.74
N THR A 253 -29.04 -2.18 -9.98
CA THR A 253 -28.26 -1.15 -10.68
C THR A 253 -27.44 -1.70 -11.85
N ASP A 254 -27.79 -2.90 -12.33
CA ASP A 254 -27.17 -3.58 -13.47
C ASP A 254 -25.63 -3.61 -13.41
N GLY A 255 -25.06 -3.75 -12.21
CA GLY A 255 -23.62 -3.81 -12.03
C GLY A 255 -22.88 -2.46 -12.18
N ALA A 256 -23.58 -1.37 -12.49
CA ALA A 256 -22.99 -0.04 -12.64
C ALA A 256 -22.39 0.48 -11.32
N LEU A 257 -22.95 0.06 -10.17
CA LEU A 257 -22.46 0.45 -8.86
C LEU A 257 -21.13 -0.21 -8.49
N LEU A 258 -20.98 -1.53 -8.57
CA LEU A 258 -19.76 -2.21 -8.12
C LEU A 258 -18.54 -1.99 -9.03
N ASN A 259 -18.74 -1.50 -10.26
CA ASN A 259 -17.66 -1.14 -11.19
C ASN A 259 -17.02 0.24 -10.89
N SER A 260 -17.58 1.00 -9.96
CA SER A 260 -17.07 2.29 -9.51
C SER A 260 -16.17 2.14 -8.29
N ARG A 261 -15.00 2.79 -8.32
CA ARG A 261 -14.06 2.82 -7.20
C ARG A 261 -14.67 3.45 -5.95
N VAL A 262 -15.53 4.44 -6.12
CA VAL A 262 -16.29 5.09 -5.03
C VAL A 262 -17.11 4.06 -4.27
N TRP A 263 -17.80 3.19 -4.99
CA TRP A 263 -18.67 2.17 -4.40
C TRP A 263 -17.92 1.00 -3.80
N SER A 264 -16.72 0.66 -4.28
CA SER A 264 -15.87 -0.33 -3.62
C SER A 264 -15.43 0.14 -2.22
N THR A 265 -15.04 1.41 -2.08
CA THR A 265 -14.69 2.01 -0.77
C THR A 265 -15.91 2.10 0.14
N LEU A 266 -17.06 2.50 -0.39
CA LEU A 266 -18.34 2.50 0.34
C LEU A 266 -18.72 1.08 0.79
N ALA A 267 -18.64 0.08 -0.09
CA ALA A 267 -19.00 -1.30 0.23
C ALA A 267 -18.09 -1.91 1.29
N VAL A 268 -16.77 -1.66 1.25
CA VAL A 268 -15.85 -2.08 2.33
C VAL A 268 -16.19 -1.37 3.64
N GLY A 269 -16.50 -0.07 3.60
CA GLY A 269 -17.03 0.66 4.75
C GLY A 269 -18.30 0.02 5.32
N GLY A 270 -19.26 -0.31 4.46
CA GLY A 270 -20.52 -0.94 4.86
C GLY A 270 -20.34 -2.31 5.48
N VAL A 271 -19.57 -3.19 4.84
CA VAL A 271 -19.26 -4.53 5.38
C VAL A 271 -18.59 -4.42 6.73
N PHE A 272 -17.61 -3.53 6.88
CA PHE A 272 -16.95 -3.32 8.15
C PHE A 272 -17.90 -2.88 9.25
N GLY A 273 -18.72 -1.87 8.95
CA GLY A 273 -19.71 -1.37 9.88
C GLY A 273 -20.67 -2.48 10.31
N MET A 274 -21.12 -3.29 9.34
CA MET A 274 -21.98 -4.44 9.61
C MET A 274 -21.31 -5.46 10.53
N THR A 275 -20.09 -5.87 10.24
CA THR A 275 -19.36 -6.83 11.07
C THR A 275 -19.11 -6.28 12.47
N LYS A 276 -18.65 -5.03 12.60
CA LYS A 276 -18.42 -4.39 13.90
C LYS A 276 -19.72 -4.32 14.71
N GLY A 277 -20.80 -3.82 14.10
CA GLY A 277 -22.11 -3.75 14.75
C GLY A 277 -22.67 -5.11 15.14
N GLY A 278 -22.46 -6.14 14.30
CA GLY A 278 -22.87 -7.52 14.58
C GLY A 278 -22.09 -8.15 15.73
N VAL A 279 -20.78 -7.94 15.80
CA VAL A 279 -19.95 -8.44 16.90
C VAL A 279 -20.30 -7.74 18.21
N ASP A 280 -20.39 -6.41 18.20
CA ASP A 280 -20.74 -5.62 19.40
C ASP A 280 -22.10 -6.04 19.96
N GLU A 281 -23.08 -6.26 19.07
CA GLU A 281 -24.43 -6.67 19.44
C GLU A 281 -24.49 -8.14 19.88
N THR A 282 -23.74 -9.04 19.25
CA THR A 282 -23.62 -10.45 19.68
C THR A 282 -23.01 -10.53 21.08
N ILE A 283 -21.95 -9.76 21.36
CA ILE A 283 -21.32 -9.70 22.69
C ILE A 283 -22.32 -9.15 23.72
N ARG A 284 -23.05 -8.09 23.37
CA ARG A 284 -24.08 -7.50 24.24
C ARG A 284 -25.17 -8.51 24.59
N GLN A 285 -25.72 -9.18 23.59
CA GLN A 285 -26.75 -10.21 23.73
C GLN A 285 -26.26 -11.43 24.52
N HIS A 286 -25.03 -11.86 24.28
CA HIS A 286 -24.40 -12.94 25.04
C HIS A 286 -24.25 -12.59 26.53
N LYS A 287 -23.80 -11.37 26.86
CA LYS A 287 -23.74 -10.87 28.24
C LYS A 287 -25.10 -10.80 28.92
N GLN A 288 -26.17 -10.58 28.15
CA GLN A 288 -27.55 -10.54 28.65
C GLN A 288 -28.22 -11.93 28.68
N GLY A 289 -27.55 -12.98 28.20
CA GLY A 289 -28.09 -14.34 28.13
C GLY A 289 -29.31 -14.47 27.20
N ARG A 290 -29.52 -13.52 26.28
CA ARG A 290 -30.67 -13.49 25.37
C ARG A 290 -30.22 -13.13 23.97
N PHE A 291 -30.56 -13.98 23.00
CA PHE A 291 -30.28 -13.75 21.59
C PHE A 291 -31.52 -13.21 20.88
N ASP A 292 -31.41 -12.01 20.32
CA ASP A 292 -32.43 -11.34 19.52
C ASP A 292 -31.88 -11.13 18.09
N PRO A 293 -32.25 -11.99 17.13
CA PRO A 293 -31.74 -11.91 15.77
C PRO A 293 -32.20 -10.65 15.03
N GLU A 294 -33.34 -10.06 15.39
CA GLU A 294 -33.87 -8.85 14.75
C GLU A 294 -33.07 -7.63 15.19
N GLN A 295 -32.81 -7.52 16.49
CA GLN A 295 -31.97 -6.46 17.04
C GLN A 295 -30.52 -6.55 16.53
N LEU A 296 -30.00 -7.78 16.39
CA LEU A 296 -28.71 -8.06 15.75
C LEU A 296 -28.67 -7.52 14.32
N LEU A 297 -29.66 -7.91 13.51
CA LEU A 297 -29.74 -7.49 12.11
C LEU A 297 -29.85 -5.97 11.95
N LEU A 298 -30.70 -5.33 12.77
CA LEU A 298 -30.89 -3.88 12.75
C LEU A 298 -29.59 -3.14 13.13
N LYS A 299 -28.90 -3.59 14.17
CA LYS A 299 -27.66 -2.96 14.63
C LYS A 299 -26.53 -3.12 13.61
N THR A 300 -26.39 -4.32 13.05
CA THR A 300 -25.50 -4.60 11.93
C THR A 300 -25.78 -3.66 10.75
N ALA A 301 -27.03 -3.55 10.29
CA ALA A 301 -27.39 -2.70 9.16
C ALA A 301 -27.09 -1.20 9.40
N LEU A 302 -27.43 -0.69 10.59
CA LEU A 302 -27.19 0.71 10.97
C LEU A 302 -25.69 1.03 11.00
N SER A 303 -24.89 0.19 11.67
CA SER A 303 -23.43 0.37 11.73
C SER A 303 -22.79 0.29 10.35
N GLY A 304 -23.34 -0.54 9.46
CA GLY A 304 -23.00 -0.58 8.05
C GLY A 304 -23.19 0.77 7.37
N ALA A 305 -24.41 1.33 7.43
CA ALA A 305 -24.73 2.61 6.80
C ALA A 305 -23.84 3.77 7.31
N ILE A 306 -23.59 3.81 8.63
CA ILE A 306 -22.69 4.78 9.28
C ILE A 306 -21.28 4.69 8.70
N SER A 307 -20.76 3.46 8.60
CA SER A 307 -19.40 3.23 8.12
C SER A 307 -19.26 3.47 6.61
N MET A 308 -20.31 3.24 5.81
CA MET A 308 -20.38 3.69 4.42
C MET A 308 -20.25 5.21 4.31
N ALA A 309 -21.00 5.97 5.11
CA ALA A 309 -20.96 7.42 5.09
C ALA A 309 -19.56 7.95 5.47
N GLY A 310 -18.94 7.38 6.50
CA GLY A 310 -17.56 7.70 6.87
C GLY A 310 -16.55 7.33 5.77
N ALA A 311 -16.70 6.17 5.14
CA ALA A 311 -15.86 5.73 4.03
C ALA A 311 -16.00 6.65 2.80
N ALA A 312 -17.20 7.18 2.54
CA ALA A 312 -17.45 8.17 1.50
C ALA A 312 -16.59 9.41 1.73
N LEU A 313 -16.68 9.98 2.94
CA LEU A 313 -16.01 11.22 3.32
C LEU A 313 -14.49 11.06 3.37
N GLY A 314 -13.99 9.94 3.91
CA GLY A 314 -12.57 9.61 3.91
C GLY A 314 -12.01 9.29 2.51
N GLY A 315 -12.83 8.71 1.64
CA GLY A 315 -12.44 8.27 0.30
C GLY A 315 -12.32 9.38 -0.75
N LEU A 316 -12.93 10.56 -0.52
CA LEU A 316 -12.96 11.70 -1.46
C LEU A 316 -11.59 12.08 -2.06
N PRO A 317 -10.47 12.13 -1.29
CA PRO A 317 -9.15 12.45 -1.85
C PRO A 317 -8.56 11.37 -2.78
N SER A 318 -9.04 10.13 -2.69
CA SER A 318 -8.57 8.98 -3.49
C SER A 318 -9.36 8.72 -4.78
N ILE A 319 -10.42 9.51 -5.02
CA ILE A 319 -11.28 9.43 -6.21
C ILE A 319 -10.63 10.07 -7.45
N ARG A 320 -9.53 10.82 -7.30
CA ARG A 320 -8.86 11.55 -8.40
C ARG A 320 -7.57 10.90 -8.95
N SER A 321 -7.30 9.61 -8.72
CA SER A 321 -6.09 8.95 -9.30
C SER A 321 -6.28 7.44 -9.56
N ALA A 322 -6.07 6.96 -10.79
CA ALA A 322 -6.02 5.53 -11.13
C ALA A 322 -4.87 4.84 -10.35
N ARG A 323 -5.13 3.69 -9.69
CA ARG A 323 -4.11 3.00 -8.86
C ARG A 323 -3.69 1.66 -9.48
N PRO A 324 -2.51 1.14 -9.12
CA PRO A 324 -1.95 -0.11 -9.65
C PRO A 324 -2.79 -1.37 -9.40
N ASN A 325 -2.47 -2.44 -10.12
CA ASN A 325 -3.24 -3.69 -10.12
C ASN A 325 -3.05 -4.51 -8.85
N PHE A 326 -1.93 -4.33 -8.14
CA PHE A 326 -1.65 -5.00 -6.87
C PHE A 326 -1.22 -3.94 -5.86
N ALA A 327 -1.72 -4.04 -4.64
CA ALA A 327 -1.43 -3.02 -3.63
C ALA A 327 0.04 -3.10 -3.18
N GLY A 328 0.78 -2.01 -3.44
CA GLY A 328 2.24 -1.94 -3.26
C GLY A 328 3.04 -2.27 -4.51
N SER A 329 2.41 -2.73 -5.60
CA SER A 329 3.06 -2.92 -6.90
C SER A 329 3.01 -1.63 -7.70
N GLU A 330 4.11 -1.31 -8.39
CA GLU A 330 4.16 -0.27 -9.41
C GLU A 330 3.71 -0.79 -10.79
N ALA A 331 3.16 -2.01 -10.84
CA ALA A 331 2.76 -2.70 -12.06
C ALA A 331 1.26 -2.69 -12.33
N ARG A 332 0.89 -2.71 -13.61
CA ARG A 332 -0.46 -2.97 -14.09
C ARG A 332 -0.49 -4.08 -15.12
N GLU A 333 -1.36 -5.06 -14.94
CA GLU A 333 -1.53 -6.22 -15.80
C GLU A 333 -2.85 -6.21 -16.57
N TYR A 334 -2.84 -6.75 -17.78
CA TYR A 334 -3.95 -6.77 -18.71
C TYR A 334 -3.96 -8.07 -19.50
N GLN A 335 -5.11 -8.67 -19.69
CA GLN A 335 -5.30 -9.82 -20.55
C GLN A 335 -5.91 -9.35 -21.88
N ILE A 336 -5.31 -9.71 -23.00
CA ILE A 336 -5.88 -9.41 -24.33
C ILE A 336 -7.19 -10.18 -24.48
N SER A 337 -8.25 -9.49 -24.91
CA SER A 337 -9.59 -10.04 -25.07
C SER A 337 -10.10 -9.80 -26.50
N GLY A 338 -9.98 -10.81 -27.36
CA GLY A 338 -10.38 -10.75 -28.77
C GLY A 338 -9.73 -11.88 -29.56
N ALA A 339 -10.15 -12.08 -30.82
CA ALA A 339 -9.55 -13.08 -31.70
C ALA A 339 -8.02 -12.90 -31.73
N ASN A 340 -7.30 -14.02 -31.63
CA ASN A 340 -5.84 -14.06 -31.54
C ASN A 340 -5.22 -13.06 -32.51
N LEU A 341 -4.50 -12.08 -31.97
CA LEU A 341 -3.60 -11.31 -32.81
C LEU A 341 -2.66 -12.33 -33.47
N ASN A 342 -2.60 -12.33 -34.80
CA ASN A 342 -1.72 -13.24 -35.55
C ASN A 342 -0.24 -13.07 -35.14
N GLN A 343 0.08 -11.97 -34.45
CA GLN A 343 1.39 -11.66 -33.90
C GLN A 343 1.25 -11.03 -32.49
N PRO A 344 2.14 -11.37 -31.52
CA PRO A 344 2.18 -10.71 -30.22
C PRO A 344 2.35 -9.19 -30.31
N ILE A 345 1.65 -8.45 -29.45
CA ILE A 345 1.73 -6.98 -29.31
C ILE A 345 3.17 -6.54 -29.08
N ALA A 346 3.89 -7.25 -28.21
CA ALA A 346 5.30 -7.06 -27.96
C ALA A 346 6.13 -7.11 -29.26
N GLU A 347 5.88 -8.08 -30.13
CA GLU A 347 6.61 -8.22 -31.40
C GLU A 347 6.22 -7.13 -32.40
N ILE A 348 4.94 -6.76 -32.47
CA ILE A 348 4.45 -5.65 -33.32
C ILE A 348 5.13 -4.34 -32.89
N LEU A 349 5.23 -4.10 -31.59
CA LEU A 349 5.88 -2.90 -31.02
C LEU A 349 7.41 -2.96 -31.09
N ALA A 350 8.01 -4.15 -31.07
CA ALA A 350 9.45 -4.32 -31.29
C ALA A 350 9.84 -4.11 -32.76
N GLY A 351 8.94 -4.39 -33.70
CA GLY A 351 9.18 -4.25 -35.13
C GLY A 351 9.31 -2.80 -35.63
N SER A 352 8.78 -1.81 -34.91
CA SER A 352 8.92 -0.40 -35.28
C SER A 352 8.66 0.56 -34.12
N ARG A 353 9.46 1.64 -34.03
CA ARG A 353 9.24 2.74 -33.07
C ARG A 353 7.97 3.55 -33.36
N ASN A 354 7.43 3.48 -34.58
CA ASN A 354 6.16 4.11 -34.95
C ASN A 354 4.97 3.15 -34.81
N ALA A 355 5.20 1.92 -34.36
CA ALA A 355 4.13 0.96 -34.19
C ALA A 355 3.16 1.45 -33.11
N SER A 356 1.88 1.50 -33.49
CA SER A 356 0.77 1.76 -32.61
C SER A 356 -0.21 0.62 -32.75
N ILE A 357 -0.72 0.11 -31.64
CA ILE A 357 -1.72 -0.94 -31.67
C ILE A 357 -2.84 -0.62 -30.70
N LEU A 358 -4.06 -0.67 -31.23
CA LEU A 358 -5.28 -0.64 -30.45
C LEU A 358 -5.74 -2.08 -30.27
N THR A 359 -5.73 -2.55 -29.04
CA THR A 359 -6.20 -3.89 -28.71
C THR A 359 -7.29 -3.82 -27.65
N ARG A 360 -8.18 -4.79 -27.65
CA ARG A 360 -9.10 -4.99 -26.54
C ARG A 360 -8.39 -5.77 -25.45
N VAL A 361 -8.48 -5.26 -24.24
CA VAL A 361 -7.90 -5.87 -23.05
C VAL A 361 -8.88 -5.85 -21.90
N ARG A 362 -8.61 -6.69 -20.92
CA ARG A 362 -9.27 -6.68 -19.63
C ARG A 362 -8.19 -6.58 -18.57
N GLU A 363 -8.26 -5.56 -17.73
CA GLU A 363 -7.31 -5.41 -16.64
C GLU A 363 -7.34 -6.64 -15.74
N VAL A 364 -6.19 -7.28 -15.53
CA VAL A 364 -6.03 -8.37 -14.57
C VAL A 364 -5.99 -7.71 -13.20
N LYS A 365 -7.12 -7.76 -12.49
CA LYS A 365 -7.26 -7.20 -11.15
C LYS A 365 -6.38 -7.96 -10.17
N ALA A 366 -6.21 -7.37 -8.99
CA ALA A 366 -5.40 -7.91 -7.90
C ALA A 366 -5.75 -9.36 -7.52
N ASP A 367 -7.02 -9.74 -7.69
CA ASP A 367 -7.56 -11.08 -7.44
C ASP A 367 -7.44 -12.02 -8.65
N GLY A 368 -6.71 -11.64 -9.70
CA GLY A 368 -6.53 -12.39 -10.94
C GLY A 368 -7.73 -12.36 -11.89
N LYS A 369 -8.87 -11.75 -11.49
CA LYS A 369 -10.04 -11.63 -12.35
C LYS A 369 -9.80 -10.59 -13.43
N LEU A 370 -10.44 -10.83 -14.56
CA LEU A 370 -10.45 -9.89 -15.66
C LEU A 370 -11.52 -8.83 -15.41
N GLY A 371 -11.11 -7.57 -15.43
CA GLY A 371 -11.99 -6.41 -15.39
C GLY A 371 -12.88 -6.30 -16.63
N PRO A 372 -13.66 -5.20 -16.75
CA PRO A 372 -14.40 -4.93 -17.97
C PRO A 372 -13.45 -4.85 -19.17
N GLU A 373 -13.98 -5.15 -20.35
CA GLU A 373 -13.27 -4.99 -21.60
C GLU A 373 -13.04 -3.51 -21.89
N GLN A 374 -11.82 -3.17 -22.27
CA GLN A 374 -11.35 -1.81 -22.55
C GLN A 374 -10.49 -1.82 -23.81
N ASN A 375 -10.54 -0.75 -24.57
CA ASN A 375 -9.61 -0.50 -25.67
C ASN A 375 -8.32 0.09 -25.11
N LEU A 376 -7.23 -0.66 -25.21
CA LEU A 376 -5.88 -0.22 -24.88
C LEU A 376 -5.13 0.15 -26.15
N LEU A 377 -4.75 1.42 -26.23
CA LEU A 377 -3.73 1.88 -27.17
C LEU A 377 -2.36 1.69 -26.53
N VAL A 378 -1.50 0.88 -27.13
CA VAL A 378 -0.08 0.83 -26.81
C VAL A 378 0.69 1.43 -27.98
N GLN A 379 1.53 2.43 -27.69
CA GLN A 379 2.39 3.06 -28.67
C GLN A 379 3.68 3.50 -27.98
N HIS A 380 4.81 3.42 -28.67
CA HIS A 380 5.99 4.16 -28.23
C HIS A 380 5.73 5.68 -28.35
N GLY A 381 5.82 6.42 -27.25
CA GLY A 381 5.83 7.88 -27.24
C GLY A 381 7.26 8.37 -27.08
N GLY A 382 7.87 8.87 -28.14
CA GLY A 382 9.22 9.43 -28.09
C GLY A 382 9.27 10.75 -28.84
N LYS A 383 10.32 11.56 -28.59
CA LYS A 383 10.51 12.85 -29.28
C LYS A 383 10.40 12.68 -30.81
N GLY A 384 9.38 13.30 -31.40
CA GLY A 384 9.15 13.35 -32.85
C GLY A 384 8.12 12.36 -33.40
N ILE A 385 7.55 11.48 -32.56
CA ILE A 385 6.51 10.53 -32.99
C ILE A 385 5.20 10.91 -32.28
N PRO A 386 4.27 11.60 -32.96
CA PRO A 386 2.99 11.96 -32.36
C PRO A 386 2.18 10.71 -32.03
N ILE A 387 1.39 10.77 -30.95
CA ILE A 387 0.43 9.70 -30.68
C ILE A 387 -0.58 9.62 -31.82
N ASN A 388 -0.96 8.41 -32.22
CA ASN A 388 -1.96 8.22 -33.26
C ASN A 388 -3.32 8.70 -32.74
N GLU A 389 -3.69 9.96 -33.04
CA GLU A 389 -4.88 10.62 -32.50
C GLU A 389 -6.17 9.88 -32.86
N THR A 390 -6.23 9.30 -34.05
CA THR A 390 -7.39 8.54 -34.52
C THR A 390 -7.61 7.27 -33.69
N LEU A 391 -6.52 6.58 -33.31
CA LEU A 391 -6.60 5.42 -32.40
C LEU A 391 -6.79 5.86 -30.95
N ALA A 392 -6.18 6.95 -30.52
CA ALA A 392 -6.29 7.46 -29.16
C ALA A 392 -7.72 7.91 -28.82
N ALA A 393 -8.45 8.47 -29.79
CA ALA A 393 -9.86 8.83 -29.68
C ALA A 393 -10.76 7.61 -29.41
N LYS A 394 -10.36 6.41 -29.88
CA LYS A 394 -11.10 5.15 -29.71
C LYS A 394 -10.64 4.34 -28.49
N ALA A 395 -9.51 4.70 -27.89
CA ALA A 395 -9.00 4.02 -26.71
C ALA A 395 -9.80 4.42 -25.46
N ASP A 396 -9.81 3.55 -24.46
CA ASP A 396 -10.25 3.88 -23.10
C ASP A 396 -9.02 4.19 -22.24
N ILE A 397 -7.94 3.44 -22.47
CA ILE A 397 -6.66 3.54 -21.76
C ILE A 397 -5.49 3.62 -22.74
N VAL A 398 -4.44 4.34 -22.36
CA VAL A 398 -3.25 4.57 -23.20
C VAL A 398 -1.99 4.15 -22.45
N ALA A 399 -1.10 3.41 -23.10
CA ALA A 399 0.24 3.11 -22.61
C ALA A 399 1.28 3.73 -23.56
N SER A 400 2.10 4.63 -23.03
CA SER A 400 3.16 5.33 -23.74
C SER A 400 4.45 5.33 -22.92
N CYS A 401 5.59 5.31 -23.60
CA CYS A 401 6.91 5.38 -22.98
C CYS A 401 7.31 6.79 -22.52
N ASP A 402 6.63 7.83 -23.04
CA ASP A 402 6.75 9.22 -22.61
C ASP A 402 5.34 9.76 -22.32
N PRO A 403 4.80 9.51 -21.12
CA PRO A 403 3.50 10.03 -20.75
C PRO A 403 3.51 11.57 -20.66
N ALA A 404 4.66 12.20 -20.42
CA ALA A 404 4.77 13.65 -20.26
C ALA A 404 4.51 14.41 -21.57
N SER A 405 4.85 13.83 -22.73
CA SER A 405 4.56 14.43 -24.05
C SER A 405 3.13 14.24 -24.54
N LEU A 406 2.30 13.47 -23.84
CA LEU A 406 0.90 13.31 -24.21
C LEU A 406 0.08 14.59 -23.92
N PRO A 407 -0.92 14.92 -24.77
CA PRO A 407 -1.94 15.90 -24.43
C PRO A 407 -2.58 15.61 -23.07
N LEU A 408 -2.96 16.65 -22.32
CA LEU A 408 -3.45 16.51 -20.94
C LEU A 408 -4.60 15.49 -20.80
N ALA A 409 -5.56 15.52 -21.73
CA ALA A 409 -6.69 14.59 -21.75
C ALA A 409 -6.25 13.11 -21.94
N LEU A 410 -5.14 12.86 -22.63
CA LEU A 410 -4.58 11.51 -22.82
C LEU A 410 -3.66 11.10 -21.66
N ARG A 411 -3.03 12.05 -20.96
CA ARG A 411 -2.27 11.79 -19.72
C ARG A 411 -3.15 11.23 -18.62
N GLU A 412 -4.36 11.75 -18.46
CA GLU A 412 -5.33 11.25 -17.47
C GLU A 412 -5.80 9.81 -17.78
N ARG A 413 -5.76 9.43 -19.06
CA ARG A 413 -6.08 8.08 -19.56
C ARG A 413 -4.85 7.17 -19.63
N HIS A 414 -3.67 7.68 -19.26
CA HIS A 414 -2.46 6.87 -19.25
C HIS A 414 -2.58 5.77 -18.19
N ILE A 415 -2.04 4.58 -18.47
CA ILE A 415 -2.20 3.44 -17.55
C ILE A 415 -1.53 3.73 -16.19
N MET A 416 -0.52 4.60 -16.16
CA MET A 416 0.09 5.12 -14.93
C MET A 416 0.09 6.65 -15.01
N PRO A 417 -1.01 7.30 -14.59
CA PRO A 417 -1.21 8.74 -14.82
C PRO A 417 -0.33 9.63 -13.94
N THR A 418 0.34 9.05 -12.94
CA THR A 418 1.21 9.76 -12.00
C THR A 418 2.70 9.48 -12.22
N VAL A 419 3.05 8.72 -13.25
CA VAL A 419 4.44 8.31 -13.52
C VAL A 419 5.00 9.21 -14.61
N GLU A 420 6.08 9.92 -14.30
CA GLU A 420 6.83 10.78 -15.23
C GLU A 420 7.99 10.04 -15.93
N ASN A 421 8.19 8.76 -15.57
CA ASN A 421 9.31 7.93 -15.99
C ASN A 421 8.92 6.89 -17.05
N THR A 422 9.94 6.22 -17.59
CA THR A 422 9.82 5.12 -18.55
C THR A 422 8.95 3.97 -18.04
N LEU A 423 8.15 3.40 -18.94
CA LEU A 423 7.23 2.30 -18.70
C LEU A 423 7.82 0.99 -19.27
N TRP A 424 7.53 -0.17 -18.69
CA TRP A 424 8.02 -1.46 -19.20
C TRP A 424 6.87 -2.42 -19.42
N MET A 425 6.73 -3.05 -20.59
CA MET A 425 5.65 -4.00 -20.89
C MET A 425 6.17 -5.42 -21.12
N THR A 426 5.76 -6.36 -20.28
CA THR A 426 6.00 -7.78 -20.49
C THR A 426 4.76 -8.46 -21.05
N GLN A 427 4.87 -9.17 -22.17
CA GLN A 427 3.80 -10.00 -22.71
C GLN A 427 4.04 -11.49 -22.42
N SER A 428 3.11 -12.17 -21.78
CA SER A 428 3.22 -13.62 -21.53
C SER A 428 2.62 -14.45 -22.68
N PRO A 429 3.07 -15.71 -22.86
CA PRO A 429 2.39 -16.66 -23.73
C PRO A 429 1.03 -16.94 -23.10
N GLY A 430 -0.04 -16.70 -23.85
CA GLY A 430 -1.40 -16.61 -23.31
C GLY A 430 -1.97 -15.20 -23.33
N GLY A 431 -1.22 -14.20 -23.80
CA GLY A 431 -1.76 -12.88 -24.15
C GLY A 431 -1.95 -11.94 -22.96
N LYS A 432 -1.22 -12.13 -21.86
CA LYS A 432 -1.16 -11.12 -20.78
C LYS A 432 -0.11 -10.07 -21.09
N LEU A 433 -0.36 -8.83 -20.72
CA LEU A 433 0.52 -7.68 -20.80
C LEU A 433 0.72 -7.13 -19.38
N THR A 434 1.94 -6.94 -18.94
CA THR A 434 2.31 -6.42 -17.61
C THR A 434 3.13 -5.17 -17.78
N PHE A 435 2.65 -4.05 -17.29
CA PHE A 435 3.29 -2.75 -17.41
C PHE A 435 3.90 -2.31 -16.08
N ARG A 436 5.10 -1.73 -16.01
CA ARG A 436 5.77 -1.29 -14.77
C ARG A 436 6.42 0.08 -14.91
N ALA A 437 6.30 0.93 -13.88
CA ALA A 437 7.07 2.17 -13.77
C ALA A 437 8.51 1.88 -13.30
N GLN A 438 9.46 2.72 -13.70
CA GLN A 438 10.83 2.63 -13.19
C GLN A 438 10.99 3.43 -11.88
N LEU A 439 11.09 2.75 -10.72
CA LEU A 439 11.54 3.34 -9.45
C LEU A 439 12.72 2.54 -8.86
N ALA A 440 13.91 3.14 -8.91
CA ALA A 440 15.18 2.55 -8.43
C ALA A 440 15.31 2.47 -6.89
N GLU A 441 14.27 2.79 -6.11
CA GLU A 441 14.37 2.93 -4.64
C GLU A 441 13.86 1.71 -3.85
N ALA A 442 13.06 0.80 -4.44
CA ALA A 442 12.47 -0.34 -3.72
C ALA A 442 13.41 -1.56 -3.64
N LEU A 443 14.39 -1.68 -4.53
CA LEU A 443 15.40 -2.75 -4.50
C LEU A 443 16.56 -2.48 -3.51
N LYS A 444 16.73 -1.22 -3.04
CA LYS A 444 17.79 -0.86 -2.08
C LYS A 444 17.50 -1.23 -0.62
N LYS A 445 16.27 -1.64 -0.27
CA LYS A 445 15.88 -1.91 1.13
C LYS A 445 15.54 -3.36 1.48
N SER A 446 15.71 -4.33 0.57
CA SER A 446 15.47 -5.75 0.88
C SER A 446 16.67 -6.69 0.62
N THR A 447 17.90 -6.19 0.76
CA THR A 447 19.07 -7.07 0.91
C THR A 447 19.17 -7.59 2.34
N ARG A 448 18.47 -8.70 2.56
CA ARG A 448 18.89 -9.89 3.32
C ARG A 448 17.80 -10.93 3.08
N ILE A 449 18.17 -12.08 2.50
CA ILE A 449 17.31 -13.21 2.06
C ILE A 449 16.75 -13.08 0.62
N ALA A 450 17.64 -13.11 -0.38
CA ALA A 450 17.25 -13.55 -1.73
C ALA A 450 18.41 -14.21 -2.51
N ASP A 451 19.35 -14.85 -1.80
CA ASP A 451 20.47 -15.60 -2.39
C ASP A 451 20.06 -16.97 -2.97
N TYR A 452 18.84 -17.17 -3.51
CA TYR A 452 18.43 -18.51 -3.97
C TYR A 452 17.47 -18.64 -5.16
N ALA A 453 17.14 -17.59 -5.93
CA ALA A 453 16.11 -17.73 -6.97
C ALA A 453 16.40 -17.05 -8.32
N LEU A 454 17.66 -16.88 -8.72
CA LEU A 454 17.94 -16.35 -10.07
C LEU A 454 19.16 -16.94 -10.76
N ASP A 455 19.53 -18.19 -10.45
CA ASP A 455 20.74 -18.82 -11.00
C ASP A 455 20.51 -20.02 -11.95
N ILE A 456 19.36 -20.11 -12.64
CA ILE A 456 19.21 -21.10 -13.73
C ILE A 456 18.45 -20.50 -14.92
N ALA A 457 19.16 -19.81 -15.82
CA ALA A 457 18.68 -19.59 -17.18
C ALA A 457 19.85 -19.35 -18.16
N HIS A 458 20.34 -20.42 -18.80
CA HIS A 458 20.97 -20.45 -20.14
C HIS A 458 21.21 -21.95 -20.54
N PRO A 459 21.48 -22.31 -21.82
CA PRO A 459 20.69 -22.13 -23.04
C PRO A 459 20.46 -23.47 -23.82
N ALA A 460 19.54 -23.43 -24.81
CA ALA A 460 19.40 -24.29 -26.02
C ALA A 460 18.64 -25.67 -26.00
N LEU A 461 17.60 -25.69 -26.87
CA LEU A 461 16.90 -26.81 -27.55
C LEU A 461 15.81 -27.62 -26.78
N PRO A 462 14.85 -28.28 -27.47
CA PRO A 462 13.67 -27.64 -28.05
C PRO A 462 12.39 -28.39 -27.66
N ILE A 463 11.61 -27.89 -26.70
CA ILE A 463 10.25 -28.42 -26.41
C ILE A 463 9.31 -27.25 -26.11
N ARG A 464 8.15 -27.29 -26.77
CA ARG A 464 6.96 -26.44 -26.61
C ARG A 464 6.68 -26.10 -25.14
N GLY A 465 6.87 -24.84 -24.80
CA GLY A 465 6.42 -24.23 -23.54
C GLY A 465 6.69 -22.73 -23.63
N GLY A 466 5.64 -21.93 -23.71
CA GLY A 466 5.74 -20.51 -24.08
C GLY A 466 6.63 -19.71 -23.14
N LEU A 467 7.53 -18.91 -23.71
CA LEU A 467 8.35 -17.91 -23.02
C LEU A 467 7.70 -16.52 -23.11
N SER A 468 7.72 -15.78 -21.99
CA SER A 468 7.23 -14.41 -21.90
C SER A 468 8.16 -13.45 -22.64
N THR A 469 7.63 -12.62 -23.54
CA THR A 469 8.37 -11.59 -24.28
C THR A 469 8.31 -10.26 -23.51
N THR A 470 9.43 -9.80 -22.94
CA THR A 470 9.50 -8.47 -22.32
C THR A 470 9.91 -7.43 -23.33
N VAL A 471 9.10 -6.39 -23.48
CA VAL A 471 9.37 -5.22 -24.31
C VAL A 471 9.37 -4.01 -23.40
N ALA A 472 10.56 -3.45 -23.21
CA ALA A 472 10.68 -2.14 -22.63
C ALA A 472 9.74 -1.20 -23.41
N LEU A 473 8.78 -0.55 -22.75
CA LEU A 473 8.09 0.57 -23.37
C LEU A 473 9.00 1.76 -23.16
N GLY A 474 10.14 1.71 -23.84
CA GLY A 474 11.32 2.49 -23.53
C GLY A 474 12.32 1.67 -22.75
N GLU A 475 13.42 1.38 -23.38
CA GLU A 475 14.64 0.96 -22.72
C GLU A 475 15.24 2.19 -21.97
N GLN A 476 15.99 2.02 -20.87
CA GLN A 476 16.51 3.19 -20.12
C GLN A 476 17.49 3.98 -20.99
N SER A 477 17.38 5.31 -21.07
CA SER A 477 18.48 6.07 -21.68
C SER A 477 19.77 5.83 -20.88
N VAL A 478 20.91 5.77 -21.57
CA VAL A 478 22.21 5.59 -20.91
C VAL A 478 22.41 6.66 -19.82
N SER A 479 22.03 7.91 -20.09
CA SER A 479 22.07 9.00 -19.10
C SER A 479 21.25 8.70 -17.85
N SER A 480 20.04 8.16 -17.99
CA SER A 480 19.18 7.84 -16.83
C SER A 480 19.76 6.69 -16.00
N LEU A 481 20.31 5.67 -16.67
CA LEU A 481 20.99 4.57 -16.00
C LEU A 481 22.22 5.06 -15.22
N LEU A 482 23.03 5.95 -15.79
CA LEU A 482 24.23 6.48 -15.13
C LEU A 482 23.92 7.37 -13.91
N ARG A 483 22.75 8.02 -13.86
CA ARG A 483 22.29 8.81 -12.69
C ARG A 483 21.66 7.97 -11.60
N ALA A 484 21.35 6.70 -11.86
CA ALA A 484 20.66 5.87 -10.89
C ALA A 484 21.53 5.73 -9.62
N PRO A 485 20.98 5.90 -8.41
CA PRO A 485 21.76 5.91 -7.17
C PRO A 485 22.54 4.61 -6.90
N GLY A 486 22.15 3.49 -7.52
CA GLY A 486 22.85 2.20 -7.39
C GLY A 486 24.00 2.01 -8.37
N THR A 487 24.10 2.81 -9.43
CA THR A 487 25.08 2.60 -10.49
C THR A 487 26.51 2.77 -10.00
N ARG A 488 26.76 3.75 -9.13
CA ARG A 488 28.07 3.94 -8.52
C ARG A 488 28.50 2.75 -7.64
N ASP A 489 27.55 2.02 -7.06
CA ASP A 489 27.86 0.84 -6.24
C ASP A 489 28.22 -0.39 -7.08
N LEU A 490 27.95 -0.37 -8.39
CA LEU A 490 28.35 -1.41 -9.35
C LEU A 490 29.76 -1.20 -9.89
N LEU A 491 30.37 -0.03 -9.63
CA LEU A 491 31.72 0.30 -10.04
C LEU A 491 32.65 0.08 -8.85
N ARG A 492 33.78 -0.56 -9.11
CA ARG A 492 34.78 -0.82 -8.07
C ARG A 492 35.42 0.47 -7.59
N GLU A 493 35.85 1.30 -8.53
CA GLU A 493 36.44 2.61 -8.24
C GLU A 493 35.35 3.69 -8.22
N LYS A 494 34.61 3.75 -7.12
CA LYS A 494 33.41 4.59 -6.97
C LYS A 494 33.63 6.08 -7.27
N ASN A 495 34.86 6.55 -7.11
CA ASN A 495 35.23 7.96 -7.15
C ASN A 495 36.06 8.37 -8.38
N THR A 496 36.48 7.42 -9.22
CA THR A 496 37.30 7.75 -10.41
C THR A 496 36.45 8.14 -11.62
N HIS A 497 35.16 7.78 -11.62
CA HIS A 497 34.25 8.06 -12.71
C HIS A 497 33.31 9.22 -12.40
N ASP A 498 33.33 10.24 -13.25
CA ASP A 498 32.33 11.32 -13.21
C ASP A 498 31.04 10.90 -13.94
N LEU A 499 30.22 10.11 -13.23
CA LEU A 499 28.92 9.67 -13.75
C LEU A 499 27.97 10.85 -14.05
N GLY A 500 28.18 12.00 -13.39
CA GLY A 500 27.45 13.23 -13.66
C GLY A 500 27.77 13.73 -15.07
N LEU A 501 29.06 13.96 -15.35
CA LEU A 501 29.58 14.33 -16.66
C LEU A 501 29.16 13.33 -17.74
N TYR A 502 29.34 12.03 -17.50
CA TYR A 502 28.99 10.99 -18.48
C TYR A 502 27.49 10.98 -18.80
N SER A 503 26.64 11.13 -17.78
CA SER A 503 25.19 11.22 -18.01
C SER A 503 24.83 12.45 -18.84
N GLU A 504 25.45 13.60 -18.57
CA GLU A 504 25.22 14.83 -19.31
C GLU A 504 25.73 14.78 -20.76
N VAL A 505 26.85 14.10 -21.00
CA VAL A 505 27.39 13.85 -22.35
C VAL A 505 26.49 12.89 -23.14
N LEU A 506 25.90 11.89 -22.46
CA LEU A 506 25.09 10.84 -23.08
C LEU A 506 23.58 11.09 -22.98
N LYS A 507 23.14 12.29 -22.59
CA LYS A 507 21.71 12.65 -22.47
C LYS A 507 20.93 12.47 -23.77
N ASP A 508 21.62 12.60 -24.90
CA ASP A 508 21.05 12.45 -26.23
C ASP A 508 21.38 11.10 -26.89
N PHE A 509 22.10 10.20 -26.20
CA PHE A 509 22.45 8.88 -26.73
C PHE A 509 21.18 8.05 -26.95
N LYS A 510 20.97 7.61 -28.20
CA LYS A 510 19.68 7.12 -28.69
C LYS A 510 19.47 5.63 -28.53
N THR A 511 20.55 4.86 -28.39
CA THR A 511 20.49 3.43 -28.12
C THR A 511 20.42 3.24 -26.62
N PRO A 512 19.32 2.69 -26.12
CA PRO A 512 19.15 2.55 -24.70
C PRO A 512 19.98 1.45 -24.04
N ALA A 513 20.05 1.53 -22.71
CA ALA A 513 20.86 0.71 -21.85
C ALA A 513 20.06 -0.42 -21.20
N LEU A 514 20.72 -1.57 -21.02
CA LEU A 514 20.25 -2.73 -20.26
C LEU A 514 20.83 -2.75 -18.85
N HIS A 515 22.15 -2.69 -18.70
CA HIS A 515 22.83 -2.65 -17.40
C HIS A 515 24.24 -2.07 -17.50
N VAL A 516 24.76 -1.58 -16.38
CA VAL A 516 26.14 -1.12 -16.23
C VAL A 516 27.05 -2.28 -15.87
N ILE A 517 28.25 -2.26 -16.44
CA ILE A 517 29.34 -3.18 -16.21
C ILE A 517 30.54 -2.35 -15.73
N ASP A 518 31.23 -2.83 -14.70
CA ASP A 518 32.50 -2.24 -14.26
C ASP A 518 33.55 -2.40 -15.37
N GLY A 519 34.02 -1.27 -15.90
CA GLY A 519 35.00 -1.22 -16.99
C GLY A 519 36.45 -1.12 -16.53
N GLY A 520 36.70 -1.11 -15.22
CA GLY A 520 38.02 -0.85 -14.64
C GLY A 520 38.13 0.57 -14.09
N ALA A 521 39.35 1.00 -13.77
CA ALA A 521 39.58 2.28 -13.08
C ALA A 521 39.27 3.52 -13.95
N ASP A 522 39.32 3.37 -15.28
CA ASP A 522 39.29 4.48 -16.23
C ASP A 522 37.94 4.60 -16.98
N SER A 523 37.15 3.52 -17.02
CA SER A 523 36.00 3.41 -17.91
C SER A 523 34.74 2.81 -17.28
N VAL A 524 33.59 3.28 -17.76
CA VAL A 524 32.27 2.75 -17.45
C VAL A 524 31.72 2.08 -18.69
N VAL A 525 31.22 0.86 -18.52
CA VAL A 525 30.70 0.07 -19.63
C VAL A 525 29.20 -0.12 -19.45
N VAL A 526 28.45 -0.04 -20.54
CA VAL A 526 27.01 -0.21 -20.55
C VAL A 526 26.64 -1.23 -21.63
N ARG A 527 25.97 -2.32 -21.24
CA ARG A 527 25.33 -3.18 -22.24
C ARG A 527 24.10 -2.48 -22.79
N LEU A 528 24.03 -2.37 -24.10
CA LEU A 528 22.93 -1.73 -24.82
C LEU A 528 21.86 -2.75 -25.21
N ALA A 529 20.67 -2.26 -25.50
CA ALA A 529 19.52 -3.11 -25.81
C ALA A 529 19.58 -3.82 -27.17
N ASP A 530 20.45 -3.35 -28.07
CA ASP A 530 20.81 -4.02 -29.33
C ASP A 530 21.91 -5.08 -29.15
N ASN A 531 22.18 -5.48 -27.90
CA ASN A 531 23.28 -6.36 -27.47
C ASN A 531 24.68 -5.83 -27.73
N ASN A 532 24.86 -4.60 -28.20
CA ASN A 532 26.18 -4.00 -28.28
C ASN A 532 26.63 -3.47 -26.91
N VAL A 533 27.89 -3.06 -26.85
CA VAL A 533 28.53 -2.57 -25.65
C VAL A 533 28.95 -1.13 -25.88
N LEU A 534 28.50 -0.22 -25.02
CA LEU A 534 28.96 1.16 -24.97
C LEU A 534 30.06 1.26 -23.91
N LYS A 535 31.28 1.65 -24.30
CA LYS A 535 32.35 2.02 -23.34
C LYS A 535 32.45 3.55 -23.29
N ILE A 536 32.63 4.05 -22.08
CA ILE A 536 32.71 5.48 -21.75
C ILE A 536 33.96 5.66 -20.88
N THR A 537 34.88 6.53 -21.28
CA THR A 537 36.13 6.79 -20.56
C THR A 537 36.42 8.29 -20.55
N HIS A 538 37.23 8.74 -19.61
CA HIS A 538 37.75 10.10 -19.58
C HIS A 538 39.04 10.24 -20.42
N LEU A 539 39.60 9.12 -20.89
CA LEU A 539 40.80 9.08 -21.71
C LEU A 539 40.53 9.44 -23.18
N ASP A 540 41.59 9.74 -23.92
CA ASP A 540 41.52 9.95 -25.37
C ASP A 540 41.38 8.60 -26.11
N TRP A 541 40.71 8.64 -27.27
CA TRP A 541 40.54 7.45 -28.12
C TRP A 541 41.87 7.02 -28.78
N ASN A 542 42.20 5.73 -28.70
CA ASN A 542 43.32 5.15 -29.47
C ASN A 542 42.81 4.50 -30.77
N PRO A 543 43.27 4.94 -31.96
CA PRO A 543 42.80 4.42 -33.26
C PRO A 543 43.12 2.95 -33.53
N GLU A 544 44.01 2.34 -32.76
CA GLU A 544 44.33 0.91 -32.83
C GLU A 544 43.29 0.04 -32.11
N TRP A 545 42.53 0.59 -31.16
CA TRP A 545 41.49 -0.16 -30.46
C TRP A 545 40.42 -0.65 -31.44
N GLY A 546 40.12 -1.95 -31.36
CA GLY A 546 39.17 -2.62 -32.24
C GLY A 546 39.79 -3.32 -33.45
N LYS A 547 41.11 -3.16 -33.66
CA LYS A 547 41.83 -3.66 -34.83
C LYS A 547 42.93 -4.65 -34.49
N ARG A 548 43.24 -4.85 -33.20
CA ARG A 548 44.40 -5.64 -32.80
C ARG A 548 44.13 -7.14 -32.92
N SER A 549 45.20 -7.85 -33.28
CA SER A 549 45.19 -9.28 -33.56
C SER A 549 46.54 -9.90 -33.21
N TYR A 550 46.56 -11.16 -32.80
CA TYR A 550 47.78 -11.96 -32.69
C TYR A 550 47.76 -13.10 -33.72
N GLU A 551 48.91 -13.71 -33.98
CA GLU A 551 49.06 -14.88 -34.84
C GLU A 551 49.44 -16.09 -33.99
N ASP A 552 48.84 -17.26 -34.26
CA ASP A 552 49.26 -18.49 -33.58
C ASP A 552 50.53 -19.10 -34.21
N ALA A 553 50.99 -20.22 -33.66
CA ALA A 553 52.19 -20.90 -34.17
C ALA A 553 51.96 -21.52 -35.57
N GLN A 554 50.72 -21.60 -36.02
CA GLN A 554 50.30 -22.15 -37.30
C GLN A 554 50.05 -21.04 -38.34
N GLY A 555 50.30 -19.78 -38.00
CA GLY A 555 50.09 -18.63 -38.89
C GLY A 555 48.65 -18.14 -38.95
N ASN A 556 47.74 -18.66 -38.11
CA ASN A 556 46.35 -18.22 -38.09
C ASN A 556 46.24 -16.91 -37.30
N ARG A 557 45.56 -15.93 -37.89
CA ARG A 557 45.36 -14.61 -37.28
C ARG A 557 44.07 -14.56 -36.48
N PHE A 558 44.17 -14.22 -35.20
CA PHE A 558 43.03 -14.08 -34.29
C PHE A 558 42.88 -12.63 -33.85
N ARG A 559 41.71 -12.06 -34.10
CA ARG A 559 41.31 -10.77 -33.50
C ARG A 559 40.93 -11.01 -32.05
N PHE A 560 41.47 -10.19 -31.16
CA PHE A 560 41.14 -10.26 -29.73
C PHE A 560 40.40 -9.01 -29.24
N ASP A 561 40.49 -7.91 -29.97
CA ASP A 561 39.66 -6.74 -29.74
C ASP A 561 38.22 -6.96 -30.26
N ALA A 562 37.23 -6.38 -29.58
CA ALA A 562 35.89 -6.29 -30.13
C ALA A 562 35.84 -5.27 -31.27
N ARG A 563 35.03 -5.53 -32.30
CA ARG A 563 34.87 -4.58 -33.40
C ARG A 563 34.14 -3.34 -32.90
N ILE A 564 34.70 -2.16 -33.15
CA ILE A 564 34.07 -0.88 -32.87
C ILE A 564 33.00 -0.61 -33.93
N LEU A 565 31.82 -0.20 -33.47
CA LEU A 565 30.65 0.08 -34.28
C LEU A 565 30.46 1.60 -34.37
N GLY A 566 30.79 2.14 -35.54
CA GLY A 566 30.74 3.57 -35.80
C GLY A 566 31.98 4.33 -35.32
N GLU A 567 31.91 5.65 -35.39
CA GLU A 567 33.01 6.54 -35.01
C GLU A 567 32.95 6.85 -33.50
N PRO A 568 34.07 6.65 -32.77
CA PRO A 568 34.23 7.13 -31.40
C PRO A 568 33.99 8.63 -31.30
N ARG A 569 33.43 9.08 -30.18
CA ARG A 569 33.14 10.49 -29.94
C ARG A 569 33.79 10.97 -28.66
N THR A 570 34.48 12.09 -28.73
CA THR A 570 35.05 12.78 -27.56
C THR A 570 34.38 14.13 -27.40
N ILE A 571 33.81 14.37 -26.22
CA ILE A 571 33.22 15.66 -25.85
C ILE A 571 34.05 16.26 -24.73
N LYS A 572 34.62 17.44 -24.99
CA LYS A 572 35.38 18.23 -24.01
C LYS A 572 34.49 19.31 -23.42
N ARG A 573 34.53 19.47 -22.10
CA ARG A 573 33.83 20.51 -21.33
C ARG A 573 34.78 21.15 -20.32
N PRO A 574 34.41 22.30 -19.71
CA PRO A 574 35.26 22.94 -18.70
C PRO A 574 35.50 22.08 -17.45
N ASP A 575 34.55 21.21 -17.12
CA ASP A 575 34.56 20.30 -15.97
C ASP A 575 35.21 18.93 -16.27
N GLY A 576 35.53 18.62 -17.52
CA GLY A 576 36.21 17.39 -17.89
C GLY A 576 35.97 16.97 -19.33
N GLN A 577 36.40 15.76 -19.69
CA GLN A 577 36.11 15.17 -20.99
C GLN A 577 35.52 13.77 -20.85
N ALA A 578 34.72 13.37 -21.84
CA ALA A 578 34.22 12.02 -21.97
C ALA A 578 34.35 11.55 -23.42
N THR A 579 35.03 10.44 -23.60
CA THR A 579 35.14 9.68 -24.83
C THR A 579 34.24 8.46 -24.74
N PHE A 580 33.42 8.22 -25.75
CA PHE A 580 32.55 7.05 -25.79
C PHE A 580 32.47 6.43 -27.18
N TYR A 581 32.26 5.12 -27.22
CA TYR A 581 32.16 4.35 -28.45
C TYR A 581 31.34 3.08 -28.22
N VAL A 582 30.67 2.62 -29.28
CA VAL A 582 29.92 1.36 -29.28
C VAL A 582 30.79 0.27 -29.89
N GLN A 583 30.73 -0.95 -29.38
CA GLN A 583 31.43 -2.11 -29.92
C GLN A 583 30.53 -3.35 -29.88
N GLU A 584 30.89 -4.36 -30.68
CA GLU A 584 30.32 -5.70 -30.55
C GLU A 584 30.66 -6.30 -29.17
N PRO A 585 29.90 -7.29 -28.67
CA PRO A 585 30.34 -8.10 -27.55
C PRO A 585 31.70 -8.74 -27.83
N ALA A 586 32.65 -8.59 -26.90
CA ALA A 586 33.90 -9.32 -26.96
C ALA A 586 33.65 -10.78 -26.55
N ILE A 587 34.28 -11.72 -27.27
CA ILE A 587 34.42 -13.11 -26.80
C ILE A 587 35.74 -13.16 -26.04
N THR A 588 35.68 -12.84 -24.76
CA THR A 588 36.88 -12.70 -23.92
C THR A 588 37.12 -13.94 -23.04
N PRO A 589 38.38 -14.23 -22.67
CA PRO A 589 38.74 -15.38 -21.82
C PRO A 589 37.94 -15.42 -20.51
N VAL A 590 37.20 -16.49 -20.25
CA VAL A 590 36.20 -16.54 -19.15
C VAL A 590 36.75 -17.09 -17.83
N SER A 591 38.02 -17.51 -17.82
CA SER A 591 38.70 -18.06 -16.65
C SER A 591 40.13 -17.54 -16.53
N ALA A 592 40.74 -17.68 -15.35
CA ALA A 592 42.17 -17.38 -15.15
C ALA A 592 43.05 -18.19 -16.13
N ALA A 593 42.71 -19.46 -16.37
CA ALA A 593 43.43 -20.31 -17.31
C ALA A 593 43.31 -19.82 -18.77
N ASP A 594 42.13 -19.31 -19.17
CA ASP A 594 41.95 -18.73 -20.50
C ASP A 594 42.75 -17.41 -20.62
N MET A 595 42.80 -16.61 -19.55
CA MET A 595 43.61 -15.39 -19.51
C MET A 595 45.10 -15.69 -19.59
N ASP A 596 45.61 -16.66 -18.84
CA ASP A 596 47.00 -17.12 -18.94
C ASP A 596 47.32 -17.60 -20.36
N THR A 597 46.39 -18.34 -20.96
CA THR A 597 46.51 -18.80 -22.36
C THR A 597 46.55 -17.62 -23.33
N PHE A 598 45.71 -16.61 -23.12
CA PHE A 598 45.69 -15.40 -23.94
C PHE A 598 46.99 -14.60 -23.80
N ILE A 599 47.46 -14.38 -22.57
CA ILE A 599 48.72 -13.69 -22.27
C ILE A 599 49.88 -14.43 -22.93
N ALA A 600 49.98 -15.75 -22.77
CA ALA A 600 51.02 -16.56 -23.38
C ALA A 600 51.01 -16.47 -24.92
N ARG A 601 49.82 -16.36 -25.55
CA ARG A 601 49.70 -16.17 -27.00
C ARG A 601 50.19 -14.79 -27.44
N LEU A 602 49.82 -13.73 -26.71
CA LEU A 602 50.32 -12.38 -26.98
C LEU A 602 51.84 -12.29 -26.83
N GLU A 603 52.38 -12.82 -25.73
CA GLU A 603 53.82 -12.85 -25.45
C GLU A 603 54.60 -13.63 -26.51
N ARG A 604 54.04 -14.73 -27.03
CA ARG A 604 54.63 -15.50 -28.13
C ARG A 604 54.68 -14.73 -29.45
N ASP A 605 53.60 -14.01 -29.77
CA ASP A 605 53.48 -13.20 -30.98
C ASP A 605 54.33 -11.91 -30.93
N ARG A 606 54.73 -11.47 -29.72
CA ARG A 606 55.65 -10.34 -29.44
C ARG A 606 55.21 -8.96 -29.96
N ARG A 607 54.08 -8.84 -30.67
CA ARG A 607 53.55 -7.53 -31.10
C ARG A 607 52.93 -6.74 -29.96
N TYR A 608 52.39 -7.44 -28.96
CA TYR A 608 51.71 -6.85 -27.82
C TYR A 608 52.13 -7.53 -26.51
N LEU A 609 52.04 -6.78 -25.42
CA LEU A 609 52.20 -7.23 -24.05
C LEU A 609 50.94 -6.87 -23.27
N TYR A 610 50.52 -7.77 -22.39
CA TYR A 610 49.43 -7.53 -21.46
C TYR A 610 50.03 -7.10 -20.12
N THR A 611 49.81 -5.85 -19.72
CA THR A 611 50.44 -5.23 -18.54
C THR A 611 49.61 -5.38 -17.28
N ASP A 612 48.29 -5.49 -17.40
CA ASP A 612 47.38 -5.62 -16.26
C ASP A 612 47.19 -7.09 -15.84
N ARG A 613 48.15 -7.62 -15.09
CA ARG A 613 48.08 -9.00 -14.58
C ARG A 613 47.14 -9.19 -13.39
N ASP A 614 46.47 -8.13 -12.94
CA ASP A 614 45.52 -8.24 -11.85
C ASP A 614 44.21 -8.82 -12.40
N VAL A 615 44.02 -10.13 -12.21
CA VAL A 615 42.79 -10.81 -12.59
C VAL A 615 41.57 -10.20 -11.92
N HIS A 616 41.71 -9.43 -10.85
CA HIS A 616 40.58 -8.70 -10.31
C HIS A 616 40.18 -7.56 -11.23
N GLN A 617 41.08 -6.83 -11.90
CA GLN A 617 40.82 -5.63 -12.73
C GLN A 617 40.06 -5.90 -14.04
N LEU A 618 39.97 -7.17 -14.41
CA LEU A 618 39.18 -7.64 -15.53
C LEU A 618 37.66 -7.49 -15.29
N GLY A 619 36.95 -6.89 -16.25
CA GLY A 619 35.50 -6.63 -16.16
C GLY A 619 34.67 -7.91 -16.36
N TYR A 620 34.29 -8.58 -15.26
CA TYR A 620 33.45 -9.77 -15.29
C TYR A 620 31.95 -9.44 -15.23
N THR A 621 31.15 -10.13 -16.03
CA THR A 621 29.70 -10.28 -15.78
C THR A 621 29.42 -11.65 -15.20
N ASP A 622 28.44 -11.73 -14.32
CA ASP A 622 27.81 -13.00 -14.01
C ASP A 622 27.04 -13.48 -15.25
N MET A 623 27.30 -14.69 -15.71
CA MET A 623 26.59 -15.36 -16.80
C MET A 623 25.64 -16.46 -16.29
N GLY A 624 25.47 -16.59 -14.97
CA GLY A 624 24.67 -17.61 -14.30
C GLY A 624 25.37 -18.95 -14.13
N ASN A 625 24.82 -19.80 -13.25
CA ASN A 625 25.36 -21.10 -12.82
C ASN A 625 26.78 -21.01 -12.25
N GLY A 626 27.08 -19.94 -11.52
CA GLY A 626 28.42 -19.65 -11.00
C GLY A 626 29.50 -19.37 -12.06
N ARG A 627 29.12 -19.16 -13.33
CA ARG A 627 30.05 -18.82 -14.42
C ARG A 627 30.19 -17.32 -14.52
N ARG A 628 31.42 -16.82 -14.36
CA ARG A 628 31.77 -15.44 -14.72
C ARG A 628 32.23 -15.42 -16.18
N GLY A 629 31.74 -14.47 -16.96
CA GLY A 629 32.23 -14.17 -18.30
C GLY A 629 33.01 -12.88 -18.27
N LEU A 630 34.23 -12.87 -18.79
CA LEU A 630 34.93 -11.62 -19.04
C LEU A 630 34.23 -10.90 -20.19
N VAL A 631 33.77 -9.67 -19.97
CA VAL A 631 32.99 -8.93 -20.98
C VAL A 631 33.82 -7.89 -21.71
N LEU A 632 34.92 -7.43 -21.11
CA LEU A 632 35.87 -6.56 -21.77
C LEU A 632 37.31 -6.90 -21.40
N LEU A 633 38.14 -6.89 -22.44
CA LEU A 633 39.56 -6.67 -22.34
C LEU A 633 39.76 -5.18 -22.06
N ASP A 634 40.53 -4.86 -21.02
CA ASP A 634 40.95 -3.47 -20.87
C ASP A 634 41.94 -3.14 -21.99
N TYR A 635 41.61 -2.13 -22.79
CA TYR A 635 42.27 -1.96 -24.08
C TYR A 635 43.66 -1.36 -23.92
N ASP A 636 43.85 -0.48 -22.94
CA ASP A 636 45.12 0.14 -22.57
C ASP A 636 46.06 -0.81 -21.81
N ALA A 637 45.53 -1.87 -21.19
CA ALA A 637 46.32 -2.98 -20.65
C ALA A 637 47.04 -3.81 -21.71
N VAL A 638 46.69 -3.67 -23.00
CA VAL A 638 47.41 -4.29 -24.11
C VAL A 638 48.23 -3.22 -24.83
N GLN A 639 49.55 -3.25 -24.64
CA GLN A 639 50.48 -2.27 -25.19
C GLN A 639 51.52 -2.91 -26.12
N THR A 640 52.18 -2.12 -26.96
CA THR A 640 53.35 -2.61 -27.69
C THR A 640 54.56 -2.70 -26.76
N PRO A 641 55.54 -3.60 -27.00
CA PRO A 641 56.74 -3.68 -26.18
C PRO A 641 57.49 -2.34 -26.03
N GLN A 642 57.49 -1.53 -27.09
CA GLN A 642 58.13 -0.21 -27.09
C GLN A 642 57.39 0.78 -26.16
N ALA A 643 56.06 0.77 -26.17
CA ALA A 643 55.26 1.63 -25.28
C ALA A 643 55.53 1.29 -23.80
N VAL A 644 55.58 0.00 -23.45
CA VAL A 644 55.91 -0.46 -22.09
C VAL A 644 57.31 0.02 -21.65
N GLN A 645 58.29 -0.07 -22.55
CA GLN A 645 59.65 0.40 -22.26
C GLN A 645 59.71 1.92 -22.04
N GLU A 646 58.96 2.68 -22.83
CA GLU A 646 58.88 4.13 -22.70
C GLU A 646 58.17 4.56 -21.41
N GLU A 647 57.09 3.88 -21.03
CA GLU A 647 56.41 4.09 -19.76
C GLU A 647 57.33 3.80 -18.57
N HIS A 648 58.03 2.66 -18.58
CA HIS A 648 59.04 2.33 -17.56
C HIS A 648 60.19 3.34 -17.50
N ARG A 649 60.57 3.96 -18.62
CA ARG A 649 61.56 5.04 -18.63
C ARG A 649 60.99 6.29 -17.97
N ARG A 650 59.79 6.73 -18.34
CA ARG A 650 59.11 7.89 -17.74
C ARG A 650 58.92 7.74 -16.24
N LEU A 651 58.48 6.58 -15.76
CA LEU A 651 58.30 6.31 -14.33
C LEU A 651 59.62 6.36 -13.56
N ARG A 652 60.72 5.86 -14.16
CA ARG A 652 62.06 5.96 -13.56
C ARG A 652 62.57 7.41 -13.51
N GLU A 653 62.30 8.20 -14.54
CA GLU A 653 62.64 9.62 -14.56
C GLU A 653 61.81 10.41 -13.54
N ALA A 654 60.49 10.19 -13.47
CA ALA A 654 59.62 10.84 -12.50
C ALA A 654 60.02 10.56 -11.04
N ARG A 655 60.39 9.31 -10.71
CA ARG A 655 60.92 8.97 -9.39
C ARG A 655 62.22 9.71 -9.07
N ARG A 656 63.13 9.82 -10.04
CA ARG A 656 64.39 10.58 -9.87
C ARG A 656 64.19 12.09 -9.65
N TYR A 657 63.04 12.65 -10.01
CA TYR A 657 62.71 14.05 -9.76
C TYR A 657 61.89 14.26 -8.46
N ALA A 658 61.31 13.19 -7.92
CA ALA A 658 60.57 13.22 -6.66
C ALA A 658 61.47 12.97 -5.44
N ASP A 659 62.57 12.25 -5.66
CA ASP A 659 63.72 12.09 -4.74
C ASP A 659 64.71 13.26 -4.91
#